data_AF-A0A8C0FR73-F1
#
_entry.id   AF-A0A8C0FR73-F1
#
_cell.length_a   1.000
_cell.length_b   1.000
_cell.length_c   1.000
_cell.angle_alpha   90.00
_cell.angle_beta   90.00
_cell.angle_gamma   90.00
#
_symmetry.space_group_name_H-M   'P 1'
#
loop_
_entity.id
_entity.type
_entity.pdbx_description
1 polymer ?
#
loop_
_entity_poly.entity_id
_entity_poly.type
_entity_poly.pdbx_seq_one_letter_code
_entity_poly.pdbx_strand_id
1 'polypeptide(L)'
;RQARGCPFPPQSSGFSSAIAHFTAREECSLQKMQKEKVNLQNELTDFEERTEAMTSHLKNVRQELDFTQSLYKARENEIETEQHFKALAERELGHIKSEIKRLEDEIVSLREKKNSQENIINKTTKKLENLKRQMNCDGEVLESWIKESNRKDNDAIAIQKYAQQDEGKLGALTLQVEKLTMQANQKRRALDHELTETITAQIELDKTAEDFRRVHEERQEVIRQWENAIQQMQKRDQQIDHLLYTQRTFNLLNHVILFRLSFLNEKNASLSNKLKLVTEETLSSEDKALRMEEILKEEEKIVKEKETETNELKELLFKKTQELKVQKDKEKCVLAEIEGSRTSLKNLKSQLHRLDADVLKQQELLYNQDFYIQQVQRRLSRLEGEVNADEKQVLEAKVAELKKTLEEKKNTYDVLHAQHKKLQSDVHFIKRAMDKTREETSGMMIKINELNLFNERSDQELKKAKAIKQEMMVEDNLLKLELNRLHNTLCSKTEKVLTLEKQKLELKKAIAERTEEIKIHKAMLDSQIRLKLNLYNHLKYQLYFQAAQEKEALQRKGDALDTKICKAEKEIVALENTLCVLNNCNSNYRNSFKEVTETSEEYEEKLKLEEEKRAADKKYRYKRRQIRELQENLQSMEKKFDIVLKQEALFQEQKKEKQALILQLNKDIEDQKPKLERVIKQCSRLSREIQSLKKTKTETQEERDIDLRDLKNFNRTIDKLLADVLEANPDLTTPFQMYFHQVSFPVNCHQNLD
;
A
#
# COMPACT_ATOMS: atom_id res chain seq x y z
N ARG A 1 70.02 130.67 34.20
CA ARG A 1 70.98 131.42 35.05
C ARG A 1 72.30 131.49 34.29
N GLN A 2 72.92 132.66 34.19
CA GLN A 2 74.35 132.91 33.82
C GLN A 2 74.85 132.42 32.43
N ALA A 3 75.86 133.02 31.79
CA ALA A 3 76.35 134.42 31.84
C ALA A 3 77.40 134.70 30.73
N ARG A 4 77.38 135.93 30.14
CA ARG A 4 78.45 136.60 29.35
C ARG A 4 78.77 135.98 27.96
N GLY A 5 79.24 136.76 26.97
CA GLY A 5 79.44 138.22 26.92
C GLY A 5 79.92 138.75 25.55
N CYS A 6 79.76 140.06 25.33
CA CYS A 6 80.18 140.84 24.15
C CYS A 6 81.68 141.32 24.31
N PRO A 7 82.32 142.22 23.49
CA PRO A 7 81.73 143.15 22.49
C PRO A 7 82.57 143.68 21.26
N PHE A 8 81.88 144.50 20.44
CA PHE A 8 82.28 145.66 19.59
C PHE A 8 83.11 145.52 18.26
N PRO A 9 82.72 146.27 17.19
CA PRO A 9 83.47 146.48 15.93
C PRO A 9 83.74 147.98 15.58
N PRO A 10 84.50 148.30 14.49
CA PRO A 10 84.36 149.62 13.83
C PRO A 10 84.37 149.65 12.27
N GLN A 11 83.28 150.18 11.71
CA GLN A 11 83.17 151.22 10.66
C GLN A 11 83.80 151.14 9.23
N SER A 12 82.94 151.48 8.25
CA SER A 12 83.19 152.15 6.95
C SER A 12 83.85 151.34 5.81
N SER A 13 83.65 151.64 4.52
CA SER A 13 82.77 152.63 3.86
C SER A 13 82.02 151.99 2.67
N GLY A 14 80.98 152.62 2.12
CA GLY A 14 80.03 151.97 1.21
C GLY A 14 80.07 152.44 -0.26
N PHE A 15 79.60 151.59 -1.18
CA PHE A 15 79.22 151.97 -2.55
C PHE A 15 78.00 151.18 -3.07
N SER A 16 77.00 151.94 -3.54
CA SER A 16 75.93 151.58 -4.50
C SER A 16 75.24 150.20 -4.43
N SER A 17 74.19 150.09 -3.60
CA SER A 17 72.77 150.08 -4.02
C SER A 17 72.24 149.18 -5.19
N ALA A 18 73.02 148.27 -5.79
CA ALA A 18 72.56 147.43 -6.92
C ALA A 18 72.42 145.93 -6.58
N ILE A 19 73.22 145.41 -5.64
CA ILE A 19 73.38 143.96 -5.45
C ILE A 19 72.24 143.34 -4.61
N ALA A 20 71.71 144.07 -3.62
CA ALA A 20 70.71 143.55 -2.68
C ALA A 20 69.35 143.16 -3.32
N HIS A 21 69.01 143.74 -4.48
CA HIS A 21 67.81 143.35 -5.24
C HIS A 21 68.04 142.11 -6.13
N PHE A 22 69.29 141.74 -6.40
CA PHE A 22 69.62 140.53 -7.15
C PHE A 22 69.64 139.32 -6.22
N THR A 23 70.36 139.41 -5.09
CA THR A 23 70.42 138.32 -4.08
C THR A 23 69.04 137.96 -3.56
N ALA A 24 68.20 138.93 -3.19
CA ALA A 24 66.83 138.66 -2.73
C ALA A 24 65.93 137.98 -3.78
N ARG A 25 66.24 138.16 -5.08
CA ARG A 25 65.51 137.51 -6.19
C ARG A 25 65.98 136.08 -6.40
N GLU A 26 67.28 135.83 -6.28
CA GLU A 26 67.86 134.49 -6.32
C GLU A 26 67.50 133.68 -5.07
N GLU A 27 67.51 134.27 -3.88
CA GLU A 27 67.03 133.67 -2.63
C GLU A 27 65.53 133.32 -2.70
N CYS A 28 64.70 134.19 -3.28
CA CYS A 28 63.28 133.89 -3.50
C CYS A 28 63.10 132.75 -4.54
N SER A 29 63.94 132.69 -5.56
CA SER A 29 63.94 131.58 -6.53
C SER A 29 64.40 130.28 -5.89
N LEU A 30 65.45 130.30 -5.07
CA LEU A 30 65.93 129.17 -4.27
C LEU A 30 64.85 128.70 -3.30
N GLN A 31 64.16 129.59 -2.58
CA GLN A 31 63.04 129.20 -1.72
C GLN A 31 61.87 128.56 -2.48
N LYS A 32 61.62 128.95 -3.74
CA LYS A 32 60.64 128.26 -4.60
C LYS A 32 61.12 126.87 -4.97
N MET A 33 62.34 126.74 -5.50
CA MET A 33 62.93 125.43 -5.83
C MET A 33 63.03 124.52 -4.59
N GLN A 34 63.28 125.08 -3.40
CA GLN A 34 63.31 124.34 -2.13
C GLN A 34 61.91 123.82 -1.75
N LYS A 35 60.86 124.62 -1.97
CA LYS A 35 59.46 124.21 -1.74
C LYS A 35 58.98 123.21 -2.77
N GLU A 36 59.30 123.40 -4.05
CA GLU A 36 58.99 122.43 -5.11
C GLU A 36 59.73 121.11 -4.88
N LYS A 37 61.00 121.15 -4.45
CA LYS A 37 61.74 119.95 -4.01
C LYS A 37 61.06 119.26 -2.82
N VAL A 38 60.61 120.00 -1.80
CA VAL A 38 59.90 119.42 -0.64
C VAL A 38 58.56 118.81 -1.08
N ASN A 39 57.78 119.49 -1.93
CA ASN A 39 56.54 118.94 -2.47
C ASN A 39 56.80 117.66 -3.28
N LEU A 40 57.78 117.67 -4.19
CA LEU A 40 58.14 116.48 -5.00
C LEU A 40 58.72 115.35 -4.14
N GLN A 41 59.39 115.64 -3.03
CA GLN A 41 59.82 114.61 -2.07
C GLN A 41 58.63 114.05 -1.28
N ASN A 42 57.64 114.87 -0.90
CA ASN A 42 56.43 114.40 -0.25
C ASN A 42 55.58 113.54 -1.22
N GLU A 43 55.42 113.98 -2.47
CA GLU A 43 54.77 113.20 -3.52
C GLU A 43 55.51 111.87 -3.77
N LEU A 44 56.85 111.87 -3.75
CA LEU A 44 57.64 110.65 -3.86
C LEU A 44 57.38 109.70 -2.68
N THR A 45 57.37 110.20 -1.44
CA THR A 45 57.06 109.36 -0.26
C THR A 45 55.62 108.84 -0.28
N ASP A 46 54.64 109.65 -0.72
CA ASP A 46 53.26 109.22 -0.91
C ASP A 46 53.16 108.09 -1.95
N PHE A 47 53.95 108.14 -3.02
CA PHE A 47 54.04 107.07 -4.02
C PHE A 47 54.80 105.83 -3.50
N GLU A 48 55.85 105.99 -2.69
CA GLU A 48 56.60 104.90 -2.08
C GLU A 48 55.75 104.14 -1.04
N GLU A 49 55.12 104.85 -0.08
CA GLU A 49 54.18 104.26 0.89
C GLU A 49 53.01 103.55 0.19
N ARG A 50 52.43 104.18 -0.85
CA ARG A 50 51.37 103.55 -1.66
C ARG A 50 51.87 102.30 -2.39
N THR A 51 53.11 102.28 -2.85
CA THR A 51 53.70 101.13 -3.55
C THR A 51 54.00 99.98 -2.58
N GLU A 52 54.50 100.28 -1.37
CA GLU A 52 54.70 99.29 -0.32
C GLU A 52 53.36 98.70 0.15
N ALA A 53 52.36 99.54 0.42
CA ALA A 53 51.00 99.11 0.78
C ALA A 53 50.37 98.22 -0.31
N MET A 54 50.51 98.60 -1.59
CA MET A 54 50.01 97.80 -2.72
C MET A 54 50.75 96.47 -2.86
N THR A 55 52.06 96.44 -2.59
CA THR A 55 52.91 95.23 -2.64
C THR A 55 52.58 94.27 -1.49
N SER A 56 52.34 94.82 -0.29
CA SER A 56 51.84 94.08 0.88
C SER A 56 50.46 93.48 0.60
N HIS A 57 49.53 94.27 0.05
CA HIS A 57 48.22 93.78 -0.37
C HIS A 57 48.31 92.69 -1.45
N LEU A 58 49.17 92.85 -2.46
CA LEU A 58 49.42 91.83 -3.50
C LEU A 58 49.95 90.52 -2.90
N LYS A 59 50.83 90.60 -1.89
CA LYS A 59 51.33 89.43 -1.17
C LYS A 59 50.21 88.71 -0.42
N ASN A 60 49.36 89.45 0.28
CA ASN A 60 48.20 88.88 0.99
C ASN A 60 47.22 88.22 0.01
N VAL A 61 46.88 88.88 -1.11
CA VAL A 61 46.00 88.31 -2.15
C VAL A 61 46.58 87.02 -2.76
N ARG A 62 47.90 86.91 -2.89
CA ARG A 62 48.55 85.65 -3.31
C ARG A 62 48.43 84.55 -2.26
N GLN A 63 48.62 84.88 -0.97
CA GLN A 63 48.44 83.91 0.11
C GLN A 63 46.99 83.42 0.21
N GLU A 64 46.00 84.30 0.08
CA GLU A 64 44.58 83.93 0.01
C GLU A 64 44.25 83.06 -1.22
N LEU A 65 44.89 83.31 -2.37
CA LEU A 65 44.79 82.46 -3.56
C LEU A 65 45.39 81.07 -3.30
N ASP A 66 46.58 80.98 -2.72
CA ASP A 66 47.27 79.72 -2.39
C ASP A 66 46.47 78.89 -1.37
N PHE A 67 45.89 79.55 -0.34
CA PHE A 67 44.98 78.91 0.61
C PHE A 67 43.71 78.41 -0.07
N THR A 68 43.06 79.24 -0.89
CA THR A 68 41.83 78.87 -1.62
C THR A 68 42.08 77.70 -2.58
N GLN A 69 43.22 77.69 -3.29
CA GLN A 69 43.57 76.62 -4.21
C GLN A 69 43.97 75.32 -3.49
N SER A 70 44.56 75.42 -2.29
CA SER A 70 44.82 74.26 -1.42
C SER A 70 43.51 73.66 -0.88
N LEU A 71 42.56 74.51 -0.50
CA LEU A 71 41.24 74.11 -0.01
C LEU A 71 40.37 73.52 -1.13
N TYR A 72 40.48 74.04 -2.36
CA TYR A 72 39.88 73.43 -3.56
C TYR A 72 40.37 71.98 -3.76
N LYS A 73 41.70 71.76 -3.76
CA LYS A 73 42.29 70.42 -3.91
C LYS A 73 41.88 69.46 -2.80
N ALA A 74 41.69 69.95 -1.57
CA ALA A 74 41.14 69.13 -0.49
C ALA A 74 39.71 68.67 -0.80
N ARG A 75 38.84 69.56 -1.31
CA ARG A 75 37.47 69.21 -1.74
C ARG A 75 37.44 68.28 -2.96
N GLU A 76 38.36 68.46 -3.90
CA GLU A 76 38.53 67.59 -5.07
C GLU A 76 38.85 66.15 -4.63
N ASN A 77 39.84 65.98 -3.75
CA ASN A 77 40.18 64.69 -3.15
C ASN A 77 39.02 64.08 -2.34
N GLU A 78 38.30 64.89 -1.54
CA GLU A 78 37.12 64.43 -0.80
C GLU A 78 36.05 63.85 -1.74
N ILE A 79 35.73 64.57 -2.83
CA ILE A 79 34.77 64.14 -3.85
C ILE A 79 35.21 62.82 -4.51
N GLU A 80 36.50 62.63 -4.80
CA GLU A 80 37.02 61.35 -5.29
C GLU A 80 36.82 60.21 -4.29
N THR A 81 37.06 60.45 -2.98
CA THR A 81 36.81 59.44 -1.95
C THR A 81 35.32 59.11 -1.79
N GLU A 82 34.42 60.10 -1.85
CA GLU A 82 32.97 59.86 -1.81
C GLU A 82 32.50 59.05 -3.02
N GLN A 83 33.02 59.34 -4.23
CA GLN A 83 32.73 58.54 -5.43
C GLN A 83 33.22 57.09 -5.28
N HIS A 84 34.40 56.87 -4.69
CA HIS A 84 34.91 55.53 -4.40
C HIS A 84 34.07 54.78 -3.36
N PHE A 85 33.66 55.44 -2.27
CA PHE A 85 32.76 54.85 -1.27
C PHE A 85 31.37 54.52 -1.85
N LYS A 86 30.82 55.39 -2.70
CA LYS A 86 29.59 55.13 -3.44
C LYS A 86 29.73 53.89 -4.34
N ALA A 87 30.81 53.80 -5.11
CA ALA A 87 31.05 52.65 -6.00
C ALA A 87 31.23 51.33 -5.24
N LEU A 88 31.77 51.35 -4.01
CA LEU A 88 31.77 50.19 -3.11
C LEU A 88 30.35 49.84 -2.64
N ALA A 89 29.59 50.81 -2.14
CA ALA A 89 28.23 50.59 -1.66
C ALA A 89 27.29 50.06 -2.78
N GLU A 90 27.45 50.52 -4.02
CA GLU A 90 26.70 50.02 -5.18
C GLU A 90 27.04 48.57 -5.54
N ARG A 91 28.31 48.13 -5.37
CA ARG A 91 28.70 46.71 -5.53
C ARG A 91 28.11 45.83 -4.42
N GLU A 92 28.23 46.23 -3.16
CA GLU A 92 27.67 45.48 -2.03
C GLU A 92 26.14 45.36 -2.15
N LEU A 93 25.46 46.43 -2.56
CA LEU A 93 24.03 46.41 -2.86
C LEU A 93 23.69 45.51 -4.05
N GLY A 94 24.58 45.37 -5.04
CA GLY A 94 24.48 44.39 -6.13
C GLY A 94 24.64 42.94 -5.66
N HIS A 95 25.62 42.66 -4.79
CA HIS A 95 25.83 41.35 -4.18
C HIS A 95 24.64 40.94 -3.30
N ILE A 96 24.16 41.84 -2.43
CA ILE A 96 22.99 41.61 -1.56
C ILE A 96 21.72 41.35 -2.40
N LYS A 97 21.47 42.12 -3.47
CA LYS A 97 20.36 41.84 -4.40
C LYS A 97 20.46 40.46 -5.06
N SER A 98 21.66 40.04 -5.43
CA SER A 98 21.90 38.74 -6.06
C SER A 98 21.64 37.58 -5.10
N GLU A 99 22.07 37.73 -3.84
CA GLU A 99 21.83 36.72 -2.79
C GLU A 99 20.36 36.68 -2.34
N ILE A 100 19.68 37.84 -2.25
CA ILE A 100 18.22 37.89 -2.03
C ILE A 100 17.50 37.10 -3.12
N LYS A 101 17.81 37.34 -4.41
CA LYS A 101 17.19 36.60 -5.51
C LYS A 101 17.48 35.09 -5.42
N ARG A 102 18.72 34.70 -5.09
CA ARG A 102 19.10 33.30 -4.88
C ARG A 102 18.25 32.62 -3.79
N LEU A 103 17.99 33.33 -2.70
CA LEU A 103 17.13 32.86 -1.60
C LEU A 103 15.64 32.84 -1.99
N GLU A 104 15.16 33.79 -2.80
CA GLU A 104 13.80 33.79 -3.35
C GLU A 104 13.57 32.57 -4.27
N ASP A 105 14.49 32.31 -5.21
CA ASP A 105 14.47 31.13 -6.08
C ASP A 105 14.53 29.82 -5.25
N GLU A 106 15.35 29.80 -4.19
CA GLU A 106 15.42 28.66 -3.27
C GLU A 106 14.09 28.42 -2.52
N ILE A 107 13.46 29.49 -2.00
CA ILE A 107 12.14 29.47 -1.35
C ILE A 107 11.05 28.98 -2.30
N VAL A 108 11.08 29.37 -3.58
CA VAL A 108 10.16 28.84 -4.60
C VAL A 108 10.37 27.34 -4.77
N SER A 109 11.62 26.88 -4.93
CA SER A 109 11.93 25.44 -5.06
C SER A 109 11.48 24.63 -3.83
N LEU A 110 11.60 25.19 -2.63
CA LEU A 110 11.16 24.56 -1.38
C LEU A 110 9.63 24.49 -1.27
N ARG A 111 8.93 25.53 -1.77
CA ARG A 111 7.47 25.55 -1.86
C ARG A 111 6.94 24.51 -2.84
N GLU A 112 7.57 24.35 -4.00
CA GLU A 112 7.24 23.28 -4.95
C GLU A 112 7.49 21.89 -4.36
N LYS A 113 8.64 21.68 -3.70
CA LYS A 113 8.96 20.44 -2.98
C LYS A 113 7.90 20.13 -1.92
N LYS A 114 7.52 21.09 -1.06
CA LYS A 114 6.41 20.94 -0.08
C LYS A 114 5.13 20.52 -0.78
N ASN A 115 4.69 21.26 -1.80
CA ASN A 115 3.45 20.98 -2.51
C ASN A 115 3.47 19.57 -3.14
N SER A 116 4.63 19.10 -3.63
CA SER A 116 4.77 17.74 -4.17
C SER A 116 4.64 16.66 -3.09
N GLN A 117 5.24 16.87 -1.91
CA GLN A 117 5.16 15.96 -0.77
C GLN A 117 3.76 15.93 -0.16
N GLU A 118 3.10 17.07 -0.02
CA GLU A 118 1.72 17.20 0.47
C GLU A 118 0.73 16.49 -0.47
N ASN A 119 0.93 16.57 -1.79
CA ASN A 119 0.19 15.79 -2.77
C ASN A 119 0.46 14.27 -2.70
N ILE A 120 1.68 13.85 -2.33
CA ILE A 120 2.01 12.44 -2.09
C ILE A 120 1.32 11.95 -0.81
N ILE A 121 1.44 12.71 0.28
CA ILE A 121 0.80 12.43 1.59
C ILE A 121 -0.70 12.24 1.41
N ASN A 122 -1.39 13.20 0.77
CA ASN A 122 -2.83 13.10 0.52
C ASN A 122 -3.22 11.87 -0.31
N LYS A 123 -2.40 11.46 -1.28
CA LYS A 123 -2.61 10.21 -2.04
C LYS A 123 -2.37 8.96 -1.20
N THR A 124 -1.38 8.95 -0.30
CA THR A 124 -1.14 7.82 0.62
C THR A 124 -2.21 7.72 1.70
N THR A 125 -2.68 8.84 2.27
CA THR A 125 -3.78 8.86 3.25
C THR A 125 -5.06 8.31 2.63
N LYS A 126 -5.42 8.74 1.40
CA LYS A 126 -6.60 8.20 0.71
C LYS A 126 -6.47 6.70 0.39
N LYS A 127 -5.27 6.19 0.09
CA LYS A 127 -5.02 4.74 -0.04
C LYS A 127 -5.21 4.01 1.30
N LEU A 128 -4.69 4.57 2.39
CA LEU A 128 -4.82 4.01 3.74
C LEU A 128 -6.29 3.99 4.20
N GLU A 129 -7.06 5.04 3.93
CA GLU A 129 -8.50 5.04 4.18
C GLU A 129 -9.24 3.95 3.39
N ASN A 130 -8.93 3.79 2.10
CA ASN A 130 -9.55 2.75 1.27
C ASN A 130 -9.22 1.34 1.81
N LEU A 131 -7.96 1.08 2.17
CA LEU A 131 -7.54 -0.19 2.78
C LEU A 131 -8.22 -0.42 4.13
N LYS A 132 -8.39 0.63 4.96
CA LYS A 132 -9.10 0.53 6.24
C LYS A 132 -10.59 0.24 6.06
N ARG A 133 -11.24 0.82 5.04
CA ARG A 133 -12.64 0.50 4.69
C ARG A 133 -12.75 -0.95 4.21
N GLN A 134 -11.85 -1.40 3.36
CA GLN A 134 -11.80 -2.80 2.91
C GLN A 134 -11.64 -3.76 4.09
N MET A 135 -10.64 -3.53 4.95
CA MET A 135 -10.39 -4.33 6.16
C MET A 135 -11.61 -4.42 7.09
N ASN A 136 -12.38 -3.33 7.23
CA ASN A 136 -13.64 -3.36 7.98
C ASN A 136 -14.68 -4.27 7.31
N CYS A 137 -14.91 -4.14 6.00
CA CYS A 137 -15.84 -5.00 5.26
C CYS A 137 -15.42 -6.48 5.27
N ASP A 138 -14.13 -6.76 5.10
CA ASP A 138 -13.57 -8.11 5.18
C ASP A 138 -13.80 -8.71 6.60
N GLY A 139 -13.72 -7.87 7.64
CA GLY A 139 -14.05 -8.24 9.02
C GLY A 139 -15.54 -8.51 9.27
N GLU A 140 -16.44 -7.66 8.75
CA GLU A 140 -17.91 -7.87 8.81
C GLU A 140 -18.34 -9.15 8.09
N VAL A 141 -17.70 -9.44 6.94
CA VAL A 141 -17.88 -10.71 6.21
C VAL A 141 -17.38 -11.90 7.02
N LEU A 142 -16.18 -11.82 7.62
CA LEU A 142 -15.64 -12.89 8.46
C LEU A 142 -16.52 -13.17 9.69
N GLU A 143 -16.99 -12.13 10.39
CA GLU A 143 -17.89 -12.29 11.53
C GLU A 143 -19.23 -12.94 11.11
N SER A 144 -19.71 -12.63 9.91
CA SER A 144 -20.91 -13.25 9.32
C SER A 144 -20.69 -14.74 9.01
N TRP A 145 -19.53 -15.12 8.46
CA TRP A 145 -19.17 -16.53 8.25
C TRP A 145 -19.01 -17.31 9.56
N ILE A 146 -18.43 -16.70 10.60
CA ILE A 146 -18.32 -17.33 11.93
C ILE A 146 -19.70 -17.57 12.53
N LYS A 147 -20.61 -16.59 12.45
CA LYS A 147 -22.01 -16.74 12.89
C LYS A 147 -22.73 -17.88 12.14
N GLU A 148 -22.47 -18.03 10.86
CA GLU A 148 -23.09 -19.07 10.02
C GLU A 148 -22.47 -20.47 10.21
N SER A 149 -21.17 -20.57 10.51
CA SER A 149 -20.56 -21.84 10.96
C SER A 149 -21.19 -22.28 12.28
N ASN A 150 -21.17 -21.39 13.29
CA ASN A 150 -21.72 -21.68 14.62
C ASN A 150 -23.20 -22.13 14.55
N ARG A 151 -24.00 -21.62 13.61
CA ARG A 151 -25.37 -22.14 13.37
C ARG A 151 -25.36 -23.58 12.89
N LYS A 152 -24.59 -23.89 11.85
CA LYS A 152 -24.48 -25.24 11.28
C LYS A 152 -23.92 -26.25 12.27
N ASP A 153 -23.00 -25.83 13.13
CA ASP A 153 -22.48 -26.64 14.22
C ASP A 153 -23.58 -26.95 15.27
N ASN A 154 -24.41 -25.98 15.63
CA ASN A 154 -25.58 -26.20 16.49
C ASN A 154 -26.64 -27.10 15.82
N ASP A 155 -26.92 -26.91 14.53
CA ASP A 155 -27.86 -27.74 13.76
C ASP A 155 -27.36 -29.19 13.64
N ALA A 156 -26.05 -29.39 13.44
CA ALA A 156 -25.42 -30.70 13.41
C ALA A 156 -25.53 -31.42 14.77
N ILE A 157 -25.29 -30.69 15.89
CA ILE A 157 -25.50 -31.21 17.26
C ILE A 157 -26.98 -31.58 17.48
N ALA A 158 -27.93 -30.79 16.98
CA ALA A 158 -29.36 -31.11 17.07
C ALA A 158 -29.71 -32.37 16.26
N ILE A 159 -29.22 -32.50 15.03
CA ILE A 159 -29.41 -33.69 14.18
C ILE A 159 -28.79 -34.93 14.84
N GLN A 160 -27.57 -34.83 15.38
CA GLN A 160 -26.92 -35.94 16.10
C GLN A 160 -27.75 -36.39 17.32
N LYS A 161 -28.32 -35.44 18.07
CA LYS A 161 -29.19 -35.72 19.22
C LYS A 161 -30.49 -36.42 18.80
N TYR A 162 -31.10 -36.04 17.67
CA TYR A 162 -32.27 -36.74 17.13
C TYR A 162 -31.91 -38.15 16.64
N ALA A 163 -30.78 -38.31 15.93
CA ALA A 163 -30.31 -39.61 15.49
C ALA A 163 -30.11 -40.60 16.65
N GLN A 164 -29.50 -40.17 17.76
CA GLN A 164 -29.37 -40.97 18.98
C GLN A 164 -30.72 -41.34 19.61
N GLN A 165 -31.71 -40.44 19.57
CA GLN A 165 -33.07 -40.76 20.05
C GLN A 165 -33.78 -41.79 19.17
N ASP A 166 -33.60 -41.71 17.84
CA ASP A 166 -34.22 -42.63 16.90
C ASP A 166 -33.51 -44.00 16.88
N GLU A 167 -32.18 -44.04 17.06
CA GLU A 167 -31.43 -45.28 17.30
C GLU A 167 -31.94 -46.01 18.56
N GLY A 168 -32.19 -45.28 19.65
CA GLY A 168 -32.81 -45.83 20.86
C GLY A 168 -34.22 -46.40 20.62
N LYS A 169 -35.04 -45.72 19.82
CA LYS A 169 -36.38 -46.23 19.41
C LYS A 169 -36.27 -47.47 18.53
N LEU A 170 -35.34 -47.50 17.57
CA LEU A 170 -35.09 -48.63 16.69
C LEU A 170 -34.62 -49.85 17.48
N GLY A 171 -33.76 -49.68 18.48
CA GLY A 171 -33.37 -50.76 19.41
C GLY A 171 -34.57 -51.34 20.15
N ALA A 172 -35.43 -50.50 20.73
CA ALA A 172 -36.64 -50.93 21.43
C ALA A 172 -37.64 -51.67 20.51
N LEU A 173 -37.87 -51.17 19.29
CA LEU A 173 -38.72 -51.81 18.29
C LEU A 173 -38.12 -53.14 17.80
N THR A 174 -36.80 -53.22 17.62
CA THR A 174 -36.11 -54.46 17.22
C THR A 174 -36.30 -55.56 18.27
N LEU A 175 -36.10 -55.23 19.55
CA LEU A 175 -36.35 -56.16 20.67
C LEU A 175 -37.83 -56.61 20.75
N GLN A 176 -38.77 -55.73 20.40
CA GLN A 176 -40.20 -56.08 20.31
C GLN A 176 -40.47 -57.04 19.14
N VAL A 177 -39.87 -56.82 17.98
CA VAL A 177 -39.97 -57.71 16.80
C VAL A 177 -39.33 -59.07 17.09
N GLU A 178 -38.16 -59.13 17.72
CA GLU A 178 -37.54 -60.39 18.15
C GLU A 178 -38.43 -61.17 19.12
N LYS A 179 -39.00 -60.49 20.13
CA LYS A 179 -39.93 -61.10 21.10
C LYS A 179 -41.18 -61.68 20.42
N LEU A 180 -41.81 -60.92 19.52
CA LEU A 180 -42.98 -61.39 18.75
C LEU A 180 -42.62 -62.54 17.81
N THR A 181 -41.44 -62.48 17.17
CA THR A 181 -40.93 -63.55 16.30
C THR A 181 -40.64 -64.83 17.09
N MET A 182 -40.12 -64.73 18.31
CA MET A 182 -39.95 -65.88 19.21
C MET A 182 -41.30 -66.49 19.60
N GLN A 183 -42.30 -65.67 19.95
CA GLN A 183 -43.66 -66.14 20.27
C GLN A 183 -44.35 -66.79 19.06
N ALA A 184 -44.21 -66.23 17.86
CA ALA A 184 -44.73 -66.83 16.62
C ALA A 184 -44.07 -68.20 16.33
N ASN A 185 -42.75 -68.31 16.54
CA ASN A 185 -42.03 -69.58 16.38
C ASN A 185 -42.43 -70.63 17.44
N GLN A 186 -42.71 -70.21 18.68
CA GLN A 186 -43.26 -71.10 19.72
C GLN A 186 -44.65 -71.61 19.32
N LYS A 187 -45.54 -70.72 18.84
CA LYS A 187 -46.88 -71.11 18.36
C LYS A 187 -46.85 -71.99 17.13
N ARG A 188 -45.93 -71.77 16.19
CA ARG A 188 -45.71 -72.67 15.05
C ARG A 188 -45.28 -74.07 15.51
N ARG A 189 -44.27 -74.19 16.38
CA ARG A 189 -43.84 -75.50 16.91
C ARG A 189 -44.95 -76.27 17.63
N ALA A 190 -45.84 -75.56 18.33
CA ALA A 190 -47.02 -76.18 18.92
C ALA A 190 -47.98 -76.69 17.83
N LEU A 191 -48.29 -75.90 16.81
CA LEU A 191 -49.12 -76.34 15.69
C LEU A 191 -48.51 -77.53 14.92
N ASP A 192 -47.19 -77.53 14.70
CA ASP A 192 -46.47 -78.63 14.05
C ASP A 192 -46.58 -79.94 14.88
N HIS A 193 -46.60 -79.83 16.21
CA HIS A 193 -46.78 -80.96 17.13
C HIS A 193 -48.21 -81.51 17.11
N GLU A 194 -49.23 -80.65 17.24
CA GLU A 194 -50.65 -81.03 17.19
C GLU A 194 -51.02 -81.65 15.82
N LEU A 195 -50.44 -81.12 14.73
CA LEU A 195 -50.56 -81.69 13.39
C LEU A 195 -49.92 -83.08 13.30
N THR A 196 -48.75 -83.27 13.91
CA THR A 196 -48.08 -84.59 13.96
C THR A 196 -48.93 -85.60 14.73
N GLU A 197 -49.48 -85.22 15.90
CA GLU A 197 -50.36 -86.09 16.70
C GLU A 197 -51.65 -86.45 15.94
N THR A 198 -52.25 -85.46 15.24
CA THR A 198 -53.41 -85.68 14.37
C THR A 198 -53.11 -86.66 13.24
N ILE A 199 -51.94 -86.55 12.61
CA ILE A 199 -51.50 -87.48 11.55
C ILE A 199 -51.26 -88.88 12.12
N THR A 200 -50.65 -89.02 13.30
CA THR A 200 -50.49 -90.35 13.92
C THR A 200 -51.83 -90.99 14.29
N ALA A 201 -52.78 -90.23 14.83
CA ALA A 201 -54.12 -90.72 15.13
C ALA A 201 -54.88 -91.14 13.85
N GLN A 202 -54.71 -90.41 12.74
CA GLN A 202 -55.28 -90.80 11.44
C GLN A 202 -54.66 -92.12 10.93
N ILE A 203 -53.33 -92.28 11.03
CA ILE A 203 -52.65 -93.53 10.63
C ILE A 203 -53.12 -94.72 11.49
N GLU A 204 -53.35 -94.52 12.79
CA GLU A 204 -53.93 -95.54 13.67
C GLU A 204 -55.36 -95.90 13.24
N LEU A 205 -56.21 -94.91 12.95
CA LEU A 205 -57.57 -95.13 12.44
C LEU A 205 -57.57 -95.90 11.12
N ASP A 206 -56.78 -95.46 10.14
CA ASP A 206 -56.68 -96.12 8.82
C ASP A 206 -56.19 -97.57 8.95
N LYS A 207 -55.22 -97.82 9.84
CA LYS A 207 -54.75 -99.18 10.15
C LYS A 207 -55.81 -100.04 10.81
N THR A 208 -56.59 -99.50 11.78
CA THR A 208 -57.72 -100.27 12.33
C THR A 208 -58.79 -100.56 11.27
N ALA A 209 -59.00 -99.66 10.29
CA ALA A 209 -59.88 -99.92 9.16
C ALA A 209 -59.35 -100.99 8.19
N GLU A 210 -58.03 -101.11 8.01
CA GLU A 210 -57.41 -102.27 7.33
C GLU A 210 -57.58 -103.57 8.12
N ASP A 211 -57.35 -103.54 9.44
CA ASP A 211 -57.59 -104.70 10.32
C ASP A 211 -59.06 -105.15 10.29
N PHE A 212 -60.02 -104.22 10.34
CA PHE A 212 -61.45 -104.53 10.19
C PHE A 212 -61.80 -105.12 8.81
N ARG A 213 -61.18 -104.63 7.72
CA ARG A 213 -61.38 -105.20 6.37
C ARG A 213 -60.87 -106.64 6.31
N ARG A 214 -59.65 -106.90 6.80
CA ARG A 214 -59.06 -108.24 6.84
C ARG A 214 -59.92 -109.22 7.67
N VAL A 215 -60.34 -108.83 8.88
CA VAL A 215 -61.22 -109.66 9.72
C VAL A 215 -62.59 -109.88 9.08
N HIS A 216 -63.09 -108.93 8.29
CA HIS A 216 -64.31 -109.14 7.50
C HIS A 216 -64.10 -110.18 6.38
N GLU A 217 -62.98 -110.11 5.64
CA GLU A 217 -62.63 -111.09 4.60
C GLU A 217 -62.43 -112.50 5.18
N GLU A 218 -61.68 -112.62 6.28
CA GLU A 218 -61.52 -113.87 7.05
C GLU A 218 -62.88 -114.45 7.47
N ARG A 219 -63.80 -113.61 7.96
CA ARG A 219 -65.17 -114.01 8.32
C ARG A 219 -65.98 -114.47 7.11
N GLN A 220 -65.87 -113.80 5.95
CA GLN A 220 -66.58 -114.21 4.74
C GLN A 220 -66.03 -115.52 4.17
N GLU A 221 -64.72 -115.75 4.23
CA GLU A 221 -64.12 -117.04 3.85
C GLU A 221 -64.59 -118.18 4.78
N VAL A 222 -64.68 -117.95 6.10
CA VAL A 222 -65.28 -118.92 7.04
C VAL A 222 -66.76 -119.17 6.70
N ILE A 223 -67.54 -118.15 6.36
CA ILE A 223 -68.94 -118.32 5.92
C ILE A 223 -68.99 -119.17 4.63
N ARG A 224 -68.15 -118.88 3.64
CA ARG A 224 -68.07 -119.66 2.38
C ARG A 224 -67.68 -121.13 2.62
N GLN A 225 -66.81 -121.40 3.60
CA GLN A 225 -66.46 -122.76 4.02
C GLN A 225 -67.66 -123.47 4.68
N TRP A 226 -68.42 -122.77 5.53
CA TRP A 226 -69.67 -123.28 6.12
C TRP A 226 -70.75 -123.54 5.07
N GLU A 227 -70.96 -122.64 4.10
CA GLU A 227 -71.90 -122.82 2.99
C GLU A 227 -71.54 -124.05 2.15
N ASN A 228 -70.26 -124.23 1.83
CA ASN A 228 -69.76 -125.40 1.10
C ASN A 228 -69.96 -126.70 1.93
N ALA A 229 -69.73 -126.66 3.25
CA ALA A 229 -70.02 -127.79 4.13
C ALA A 229 -71.52 -128.13 4.18
N ILE A 230 -72.41 -127.13 4.15
CA ILE A 230 -73.86 -127.32 4.06
C ILE A 230 -74.26 -127.91 2.69
N GLN A 231 -73.66 -127.44 1.59
CA GLN A 231 -73.88 -128.03 0.26
C GLN A 231 -73.40 -129.49 0.18
N GLN A 232 -72.26 -129.81 0.80
CA GLN A 232 -71.75 -131.19 0.92
C GLN A 232 -72.72 -132.08 1.72
N MET A 233 -73.33 -131.54 2.79
CA MET A 233 -74.35 -132.23 3.59
C MET A 233 -75.62 -132.48 2.78
N GLN A 234 -76.23 -131.44 2.19
CA GLN A 234 -77.42 -131.54 1.34
C GLN A 234 -77.22 -132.52 0.17
N LYS A 235 -76.01 -132.59 -0.40
CA LYS A 235 -75.67 -133.53 -1.48
C LYS A 235 -75.58 -134.98 -0.98
N ARG A 236 -75.25 -135.22 0.28
CA ARG A 236 -75.35 -136.55 0.93
C ARG A 236 -76.80 -136.90 1.28
N ASP A 237 -77.60 -135.94 1.73
CA ASP A 237 -79.01 -136.16 2.02
C ASP A 237 -79.76 -136.57 0.74
N GLN A 238 -79.51 -135.90 -0.39
CA GLN A 238 -80.00 -136.31 -1.72
C GLN A 238 -79.55 -137.71 -2.15
N GLN A 239 -78.34 -138.15 -1.76
CA GLN A 239 -77.86 -139.52 -2.01
C GLN A 239 -78.59 -140.55 -1.12
N ILE A 240 -78.93 -140.18 0.11
CA ILE A 240 -79.73 -141.01 1.04
C ILE A 240 -81.17 -141.16 0.53
N ASP A 241 -81.80 -140.07 0.08
CA ASP A 241 -83.13 -140.10 -0.54
C ASP A 241 -83.17 -140.96 -1.82
N HIS A 242 -82.14 -140.87 -2.66
CA HIS A 242 -82.01 -141.75 -3.83
C HIS A 242 -81.92 -143.23 -3.44
N LEU A 243 -81.18 -143.56 -2.37
CA LEU A 243 -81.07 -144.94 -1.88
C LEU A 243 -82.41 -145.44 -1.30
N LEU A 244 -83.17 -144.58 -0.62
CA LEU A 244 -84.51 -144.90 -0.09
C LEU A 244 -85.54 -145.16 -1.20
N TYR A 245 -85.40 -144.56 -2.38
CA TYR A 245 -86.25 -144.86 -3.55
C TYR A 245 -85.94 -146.26 -4.13
N THR A 246 -84.66 -146.63 -4.24
CA THR A 246 -84.24 -147.91 -4.83
C THR A 246 -84.46 -149.15 -3.96
N GLN A 247 -84.62 -148.99 -2.64
CA GLN A 247 -84.66 -150.10 -1.67
C GLN A 247 -86.01 -150.86 -1.61
N ARG A 248 -87.03 -150.48 -2.40
CA ARG A 248 -88.43 -150.91 -2.20
C ARG A 248 -89.04 -151.88 -3.23
N THR A 249 -88.35 -152.24 -4.31
CA THR A 249 -89.02 -152.90 -5.47
C THR A 249 -88.34 -154.14 -6.07
N PHE A 250 -87.45 -154.85 -5.35
CA PHE A 250 -87.13 -156.24 -5.74
C PHE A 250 -86.80 -157.14 -4.55
N ASN A 251 -87.76 -157.98 -4.13
CA ASN A 251 -87.55 -158.92 -3.04
C ASN A 251 -88.44 -160.17 -3.14
N LEU A 252 -88.37 -160.90 -4.27
CA LEU A 252 -88.83 -162.29 -4.32
C LEU A 252 -88.21 -163.10 -5.49
N LEU A 253 -87.24 -163.95 -5.18
CA LEU A 253 -87.18 -165.31 -5.74
C LEU A 253 -86.55 -166.25 -4.71
N ASN A 254 -87.22 -167.35 -4.43
CA ASN A 254 -86.83 -168.29 -3.39
C ASN A 254 -86.43 -169.63 -4.02
N HIS A 255 -85.73 -170.45 -3.23
CA HIS A 255 -85.46 -171.89 -3.44
C HIS A 255 -84.43 -172.40 -4.48
N VAL A 256 -83.34 -172.95 -3.91
CA VAL A 256 -82.79 -174.31 -4.14
C VAL A 256 -82.12 -174.64 -5.48
N ILE A 257 -80.78 -174.69 -5.45
CA ILE A 257 -79.94 -175.92 -5.54
C ILE A 257 -78.60 -175.57 -4.86
N LEU A 258 -78.31 -176.11 -3.68
CA LEU A 258 -77.65 -177.40 -3.40
C LEU A 258 -76.15 -177.50 -3.80
N PHE A 259 -75.31 -177.19 -2.82
CA PHE A 259 -74.42 -178.19 -2.18
C PHE A 259 -73.13 -178.64 -2.91
N ARG A 260 -72.10 -177.79 -2.84
CA ARG A 260 -70.73 -178.19 -2.46
C ARG A 260 -69.97 -176.94 -1.99
N LEU A 261 -70.05 -176.54 -0.72
CA LEU A 261 -69.23 -177.06 0.38
C LEU A 261 -67.81 -177.44 -0.06
N SER A 262 -66.69 -176.92 0.47
CA SER A 262 -66.33 -175.83 1.40
C SER A 262 -64.97 -176.22 2.02
N PHE A 263 -64.40 -175.31 2.80
CA PHE A 263 -63.58 -175.62 3.99
C PHE A 263 -62.04 -175.70 3.81
N LEU A 264 -61.42 -174.53 4.03
CA LEU A 264 -60.24 -174.26 4.85
C LEU A 264 -58.97 -175.13 4.73
N ASN A 265 -57.87 -174.41 4.50
CA ASN A 265 -56.49 -174.70 4.91
C ASN A 265 -55.77 -175.84 4.11
N GLU A 266 -54.44 -175.93 4.11
CA GLU A 266 -53.48 -175.40 5.10
C GLU A 266 -52.12 -174.91 4.52
N LYS A 267 -51.35 -174.22 5.35
CA LYS A 267 -49.94 -173.87 5.11
C LYS A 267 -49.03 -175.11 5.10
N ASN A 268 -48.00 -175.06 4.26
CA ASN A 268 -46.66 -175.61 4.49
C ASN A 268 -46.51 -177.02 5.11
N ALA A 269 -46.25 -178.03 4.28
CA ALA A 269 -45.16 -178.98 4.55
C ALA A 269 -44.68 -179.75 3.30
N SER A 270 -43.51 -179.40 2.77
CA SER A 270 -42.36 -180.31 2.78
C SER A 270 -41.10 -179.65 2.22
N LEU A 271 -39.96 -179.94 2.87
CA LEU A 271 -38.63 -179.70 2.33
C LEU A 271 -38.24 -180.89 1.45
N SER A 272 -37.74 -180.64 0.24
CA SER A 272 -36.71 -181.51 -0.33
C SER A 272 -35.81 -180.76 -1.31
N ASN A 273 -34.62 -180.38 -0.83
CA ASN A 273 -33.52 -180.01 -1.70
C ASN A 273 -33.00 -181.28 -2.43
N LYS A 274 -32.94 -181.26 -3.77
CA LYS A 274 -31.77 -181.65 -4.60
C LYS A 274 -32.11 -181.92 -6.08
N LEU A 275 -31.80 -180.96 -6.95
CA LEU A 275 -30.81 -181.02 -8.05
C LEU A 275 -30.89 -179.65 -8.75
N LYS A 276 -29.89 -178.77 -8.80
CA LYS A 276 -28.48 -178.80 -8.38
C LYS A 276 -27.54 -179.71 -9.18
N LEU A 277 -26.89 -179.15 -10.21
CA LEU A 277 -25.46 -179.39 -10.51
C LEU A 277 -24.91 -178.33 -11.51
N VAL A 278 -23.76 -177.68 -11.17
CA VAL A 278 -22.82 -176.84 -11.98
C VAL A 278 -23.41 -175.79 -12.98
N THR A 279 -22.87 -174.58 -13.18
CA THR A 279 -21.63 -173.86 -12.77
C THR A 279 -22.04 -172.47 -12.20
N GLU A 280 -21.32 -171.75 -11.33
CA GLU A 280 -19.90 -171.37 -11.25
C GLU A 280 -19.43 -170.35 -12.32
N GLU A 281 -18.81 -169.26 -11.81
CA GLU A 281 -18.07 -168.17 -12.47
C GLU A 281 -18.71 -167.28 -13.56
N THR A 282 -19.25 -166.11 -13.16
CA THR A 282 -19.03 -164.81 -13.86
C THR A 282 -19.03 -163.60 -12.89
N LEU A 283 -18.05 -163.50 -11.99
CA LEU A 283 -17.80 -162.29 -11.19
C LEU A 283 -16.71 -161.42 -11.85
N SER A 284 -17.09 -160.45 -12.71
CA SER A 284 -16.11 -159.42 -13.16
C SER A 284 -16.64 -158.16 -13.84
N SER A 285 -17.90 -158.09 -14.29
CA SER A 285 -18.41 -156.99 -15.13
C SER A 285 -19.29 -155.98 -14.37
N GLU A 286 -20.33 -156.42 -13.67
CA GLU A 286 -21.34 -155.51 -13.09
C GLU A 286 -20.79 -154.66 -11.92
N ASP A 287 -19.95 -155.24 -11.05
CA ASP A 287 -19.26 -154.51 -9.95
C ASP A 287 -18.32 -153.39 -10.42
N LYS A 288 -17.98 -153.36 -11.72
CA LYS A 288 -17.20 -152.25 -12.33
C LYS A 288 -18.12 -151.16 -12.89
N ALA A 289 -19.32 -151.51 -13.34
CA ALA A 289 -20.30 -150.55 -13.85
C ALA A 289 -20.83 -149.65 -12.72
N LEU A 290 -21.28 -150.23 -11.60
CA LEU A 290 -21.82 -149.48 -10.48
C LEU A 290 -20.82 -148.48 -9.89
N ARG A 291 -19.55 -148.87 -9.72
CA ARG A 291 -18.49 -147.96 -9.23
C ARG A 291 -18.21 -146.81 -10.20
N MET A 292 -18.27 -147.06 -11.51
CA MET A 292 -18.09 -146.01 -12.51
C MET A 292 -19.29 -145.05 -12.53
N GLU A 293 -20.51 -145.54 -12.27
CA GLU A 293 -21.71 -144.72 -12.18
C GLU A 293 -21.79 -143.90 -10.87
N GLU A 294 -21.27 -144.43 -9.75
CA GLU A 294 -21.05 -143.64 -8.52
C GLU A 294 -20.02 -142.53 -8.73
N ILE A 295 -18.88 -142.84 -9.35
CA ILE A 295 -17.85 -141.84 -9.68
C ILE A 295 -18.43 -140.75 -10.61
N LEU A 296 -19.18 -141.13 -11.66
CA LEU A 296 -19.83 -140.17 -12.55
C LEU A 296 -20.84 -139.27 -11.82
N LYS A 297 -21.57 -139.79 -10.83
CA LYS A 297 -22.53 -138.97 -10.05
C LYS A 297 -21.83 -138.00 -9.10
N GLU A 298 -20.72 -138.39 -8.48
CA GLU A 298 -19.95 -137.46 -7.64
C GLU A 298 -19.20 -136.42 -8.48
N GLU A 299 -18.64 -136.80 -9.64
CA GLU A 299 -18.06 -135.85 -10.61
C GLU A 299 -19.13 -134.90 -11.19
N GLU A 300 -20.33 -135.38 -11.54
CA GLU A 300 -21.45 -134.50 -11.94
C GLU A 300 -21.85 -133.53 -10.83
N LYS A 301 -21.80 -133.96 -9.56
CA LYS A 301 -22.10 -133.13 -8.40
C LYS A 301 -21.00 -132.08 -8.20
N ILE A 302 -19.72 -132.46 -8.28
CA ILE A 302 -18.58 -131.54 -8.24
C ILE A 302 -18.66 -130.53 -9.39
N VAL A 303 -19.01 -130.96 -10.60
CA VAL A 303 -19.22 -130.05 -11.75
C VAL A 303 -20.36 -129.05 -11.46
N LYS A 304 -21.49 -129.49 -10.91
CA LYS A 304 -22.60 -128.60 -10.53
C LYS A 304 -22.21 -127.63 -9.42
N GLU A 305 -21.49 -128.09 -8.40
CA GLU A 305 -20.94 -127.24 -7.32
C GLU A 305 -19.97 -126.18 -7.90
N LYS A 306 -19.08 -126.56 -8.83
CA LYS A 306 -18.19 -125.62 -9.54
C LYS A 306 -18.91 -124.72 -10.52
N GLU A 307 -20.02 -125.14 -11.11
CA GLU A 307 -20.87 -124.30 -11.95
C GLU A 307 -21.62 -123.25 -11.10
N THR A 308 -22.08 -123.61 -9.89
CA THR A 308 -22.62 -122.64 -8.92
C THR A 308 -21.55 -121.66 -8.42
N GLU A 309 -20.37 -122.12 -8.00
CA GLU A 309 -19.24 -121.23 -7.64
C GLU A 309 -18.89 -120.29 -8.79
N THR A 310 -18.84 -120.80 -10.02
CA THR A 310 -18.56 -120.01 -11.23
C THR A 310 -19.64 -118.97 -11.51
N ASN A 311 -20.90 -119.25 -11.21
CA ASN A 311 -22.01 -118.30 -11.39
C ASN A 311 -22.08 -117.26 -10.26
N GLU A 312 -21.79 -117.63 -9.01
CA GLU A 312 -21.60 -116.67 -7.91
C GLU A 312 -20.41 -115.73 -8.18
N LEU A 313 -19.30 -116.26 -8.70
CA LEU A 313 -18.14 -115.46 -9.12
C LEU A 313 -18.47 -114.53 -10.30
N LYS A 314 -19.31 -114.95 -11.27
CA LYS A 314 -19.81 -114.06 -12.35
C LYS A 314 -20.70 -112.94 -11.79
N GLU A 315 -21.60 -113.25 -10.85
CA GLU A 315 -22.41 -112.22 -10.19
C GLU A 315 -21.55 -111.24 -9.38
N LEU A 316 -20.56 -111.74 -8.64
CA LEU A 316 -19.63 -110.93 -7.88
C LEU A 316 -18.78 -110.04 -8.81
N LEU A 317 -18.29 -110.58 -9.93
CA LEU A 317 -17.59 -109.83 -10.97
C LEU A 317 -18.49 -108.73 -11.57
N PHE A 318 -19.76 -109.03 -11.85
CA PHE A 318 -20.71 -108.03 -12.37
C PHE A 318 -20.97 -106.92 -11.35
N LYS A 319 -21.27 -107.27 -10.09
CA LYS A 319 -21.46 -106.31 -8.98
C LYS A 319 -20.23 -105.42 -8.80
N LYS A 320 -19.03 -106.00 -8.78
CA LYS A 320 -17.75 -105.26 -8.67
C LYS A 320 -17.44 -104.41 -9.91
N THR A 321 -17.85 -104.83 -11.11
CA THR A 321 -17.74 -104.03 -12.34
C THR A 321 -18.70 -102.84 -12.31
N GLN A 322 -19.91 -103.01 -11.77
CA GLN A 322 -20.88 -101.94 -11.58
C GLN A 322 -20.42 -100.94 -10.51
N GLU A 323 -19.90 -101.42 -9.37
CA GLU A 323 -19.24 -100.58 -8.36
C GLU A 323 -18.09 -99.76 -8.96
N LEU A 324 -17.19 -100.41 -9.71
CA LEU A 324 -16.05 -99.75 -10.37
C LEU A 324 -16.52 -98.67 -11.36
N LYS A 325 -17.61 -98.91 -12.10
CA LYS A 325 -18.19 -97.90 -12.99
C LYS A 325 -18.72 -96.69 -12.20
N VAL A 326 -19.47 -96.92 -11.11
CA VAL A 326 -19.99 -95.86 -10.24
C VAL A 326 -18.84 -95.04 -9.63
N GLN A 327 -17.72 -95.66 -9.24
CA GLN A 327 -16.56 -94.91 -8.75
C GLN A 327 -15.87 -94.11 -9.86
N LYS A 328 -15.71 -94.66 -11.08
CA LYS A 328 -15.17 -93.93 -12.24
C LYS A 328 -16.04 -92.75 -12.69
N ASP A 329 -17.35 -92.84 -12.52
CA ASP A 329 -18.24 -91.73 -12.86
C ASP A 329 -18.23 -90.65 -11.75
N LYS A 330 -18.05 -91.02 -10.47
CA LYS A 330 -17.75 -90.06 -9.39
C LYS A 330 -16.39 -89.37 -9.56
N GLU A 331 -15.36 -90.10 -9.97
CA GLU A 331 -14.01 -89.60 -10.25
C GLU A 331 -14.06 -88.46 -11.28
N LYS A 332 -14.83 -88.63 -12.38
CA LYS A 332 -15.04 -87.58 -13.39
C LYS A 332 -15.72 -86.33 -12.83
N CYS A 333 -16.74 -86.48 -11.98
CA CYS A 333 -17.40 -85.33 -11.35
C CYS A 333 -16.42 -84.54 -10.47
N VAL A 334 -15.65 -85.24 -9.63
CA VAL A 334 -14.63 -84.61 -8.76
C VAL A 334 -13.52 -83.93 -9.59
N LEU A 335 -13.09 -84.53 -10.71
CA LEU A 335 -12.14 -83.90 -11.63
C LEU A 335 -12.70 -82.59 -12.23
N ALA A 336 -13.97 -82.57 -12.67
CA ALA A 336 -14.62 -81.37 -13.18
C ALA A 336 -14.77 -80.27 -12.10
N GLU A 337 -15.10 -80.65 -10.86
CA GLU A 337 -15.13 -79.73 -9.70
C GLU A 337 -13.75 -79.15 -9.38
N ILE A 338 -12.69 -79.95 -9.48
CA ILE A 338 -11.30 -79.51 -9.34
C ILE A 338 -10.91 -78.53 -10.45
N GLU A 339 -11.31 -78.76 -11.71
CA GLU A 339 -11.01 -77.85 -12.83
C GLU A 339 -11.79 -76.53 -12.76
N GLY A 340 -13.07 -76.57 -12.36
CA GLY A 340 -13.86 -75.37 -12.05
C GLY A 340 -13.25 -74.56 -10.91
N SER A 341 -12.78 -75.24 -9.85
CA SER A 341 -12.11 -74.63 -8.71
C SER A 341 -10.74 -74.03 -9.09
N ARG A 342 -9.93 -74.72 -9.89
CA ARG A 342 -8.65 -74.22 -10.45
C ARG A 342 -8.85 -72.96 -11.31
N THR A 343 -9.89 -72.96 -12.14
CA THR A 343 -10.25 -71.81 -12.98
C THR A 343 -10.67 -70.60 -12.13
N SER A 344 -11.48 -70.84 -11.11
CA SER A 344 -11.89 -69.82 -10.13
C SER A 344 -10.70 -69.25 -9.36
N LEU A 345 -9.77 -70.10 -8.92
CA LEU A 345 -8.54 -69.70 -8.24
C LEU A 345 -7.63 -68.85 -9.15
N LYS A 346 -7.48 -69.22 -10.43
CA LYS A 346 -6.73 -68.43 -11.43
C LYS A 346 -7.35 -67.03 -11.61
N ASN A 347 -8.67 -66.95 -11.68
CA ASN A 347 -9.38 -65.67 -11.79
C ASN A 347 -9.18 -64.81 -10.53
N LEU A 348 -9.34 -65.38 -9.34
CA LEU A 348 -9.07 -64.68 -8.06
C LEU A 348 -7.62 -64.19 -7.98
N LYS A 349 -6.63 -65.00 -8.38
CA LYS A 349 -5.22 -64.60 -8.42
C LYS A 349 -4.97 -63.44 -9.40
N SER A 350 -5.67 -63.39 -10.53
CA SER A 350 -5.58 -62.24 -11.46
C SER A 350 -6.20 -60.95 -10.90
N GLN A 351 -7.24 -61.07 -10.06
CA GLN A 351 -7.84 -59.93 -9.36
C GLN A 351 -6.92 -59.43 -8.23
N LEU A 352 -6.28 -60.34 -7.49
CA LEU A 352 -5.26 -60.02 -6.49
C LEU A 352 -4.14 -59.18 -7.11
N HIS A 353 -3.50 -59.67 -8.18
CA HIS A 353 -2.41 -58.96 -8.87
C HIS A 353 -2.79 -57.58 -9.42
N ARG A 354 -4.06 -57.35 -9.74
CA ARG A 354 -4.53 -56.00 -10.10
C ARG A 354 -4.65 -55.09 -8.87
N LEU A 355 -5.19 -55.61 -7.77
CA LEU A 355 -5.28 -54.88 -6.51
C LEU A 355 -3.88 -54.55 -5.95
N ASP A 356 -2.94 -55.51 -5.99
CA ASP A 356 -1.53 -55.30 -5.63
C ASP A 356 -0.95 -54.09 -6.41
N ALA A 357 -1.16 -54.05 -7.73
CA ALA A 357 -0.68 -52.98 -8.60
C ALA A 357 -1.41 -51.64 -8.42
N ASP A 358 -2.63 -51.62 -7.87
CA ASP A 358 -3.36 -50.40 -7.54
C ASP A 358 -3.00 -49.88 -6.14
N VAL A 359 -2.65 -50.76 -5.19
CA VAL A 359 -2.10 -50.40 -3.88
C VAL A 359 -0.75 -49.69 -4.01
N LEU A 360 0.15 -50.17 -4.88
CA LEU A 360 1.44 -49.50 -5.14
C LEU A 360 1.26 -48.05 -5.60
N LYS A 361 0.31 -47.78 -6.52
CA LYS A 361 -0.01 -46.41 -6.98
C LYS A 361 -0.61 -45.54 -5.86
N GLN A 362 -1.33 -46.14 -4.92
CA GLN A 362 -1.85 -45.43 -3.75
C GLN A 362 -0.74 -45.10 -2.75
N GLN A 363 0.27 -45.98 -2.59
CA GLN A 363 1.47 -45.69 -1.80
C GLN A 363 2.29 -44.55 -2.41
N GLU A 364 2.54 -44.57 -3.74
CA GLU A 364 3.19 -43.45 -4.44
C GLU A 364 2.44 -42.12 -4.21
N LEU A 365 1.11 -42.13 -4.28
CA LEU A 365 0.28 -40.95 -4.05
C LEU A 365 0.38 -40.45 -2.59
N LEU A 366 0.38 -41.37 -1.61
CA LEU A 366 0.54 -41.05 -0.19
C LEU A 366 1.92 -40.45 0.11
N TYR A 367 3.02 -41.05 -0.37
CA TYR A 367 4.36 -40.49 -0.18
C TYR A 367 4.51 -39.07 -0.74
N ASN A 368 3.93 -38.80 -1.92
CA ASN A 368 3.91 -37.46 -2.50
C ASN A 368 3.06 -36.47 -1.66
N GLN A 369 1.97 -36.93 -1.06
CA GLN A 369 1.15 -36.11 -0.16
C GLN A 369 1.84 -35.86 1.19
N ASP A 370 2.48 -36.87 1.79
CA ASP A 370 3.21 -36.74 3.06
C ASP A 370 4.43 -35.82 2.91
N PHE A 371 5.16 -35.88 1.79
CA PHE A 371 6.23 -34.93 1.50
C PHE A 371 5.70 -33.49 1.41
N TYR A 372 4.56 -33.28 0.75
CA TYR A 372 3.92 -31.96 0.69
C TYR A 372 3.40 -31.51 2.06
N ILE A 373 2.81 -32.41 2.85
CA ILE A 373 2.38 -32.15 4.23
C ILE A 373 3.58 -31.74 5.09
N GLN A 374 4.72 -32.43 5.03
CA GLN A 374 5.93 -32.04 5.74
C GLN A 374 6.45 -30.66 5.30
N GLN A 375 6.39 -30.33 4.01
CA GLN A 375 6.78 -29.01 3.51
C GLN A 375 5.83 -27.91 4.02
N VAL A 376 4.52 -28.18 4.08
CA VAL A 376 3.51 -27.28 4.65
C VAL A 376 3.67 -27.14 6.17
N GLN A 377 3.92 -28.22 6.90
CA GLN A 377 4.19 -28.22 8.34
C GLN A 377 5.44 -27.38 8.67
N ARG A 378 6.57 -27.60 7.98
CA ARG A 378 7.79 -26.78 8.15
C ARG A 378 7.56 -25.31 7.79
N ARG A 379 6.57 -24.99 6.97
CA ARG A 379 6.12 -23.61 6.69
C ARG A 379 5.18 -23.06 7.77
N LEU A 380 4.32 -23.90 8.35
CA LEU A 380 3.46 -23.55 9.49
C LEU A 380 4.27 -23.24 10.74
N SER A 381 5.18 -24.12 11.18
CA SER A 381 6.05 -23.88 12.36
C SER A 381 6.80 -22.54 12.24
N ARG A 382 7.31 -22.21 11.04
CA ARG A 382 7.96 -20.92 10.73
C ARG A 382 7.03 -19.70 10.76
N LEU A 383 5.73 -19.88 10.53
CA LEU A 383 4.71 -18.83 10.61
C LEU A 383 4.13 -18.71 12.04
N GLU A 384 4.10 -19.81 12.78
CA GLU A 384 3.66 -19.91 14.19
C GLU A 384 4.73 -19.42 15.17
N GLY A 385 5.98 -19.30 14.71
CA GLY A 385 7.09 -18.68 15.45
C GLY A 385 8.11 -19.67 16.03
N GLU A 386 8.00 -20.96 15.70
CA GLU A 386 9.02 -21.96 16.01
C GLU A 386 10.20 -21.82 15.04
N VAL A 387 11.13 -20.93 15.41
CA VAL A 387 12.41 -20.72 14.73
C VAL A 387 13.46 -21.67 15.29
N ASN A 388 14.38 -22.16 14.44
CA ASN A 388 15.54 -22.94 14.89
C ASN A 388 16.31 -22.19 16.00
N ALA A 389 16.87 -22.92 16.97
CA ALA A 389 17.51 -22.31 18.14
C ALA A 389 18.61 -21.28 17.79
N ASP A 390 19.40 -21.56 16.75
CA ASP A 390 20.47 -20.67 16.28
C ASP A 390 19.91 -19.41 15.58
N GLU A 391 18.87 -19.58 14.73
CA GLU A 391 18.16 -18.46 14.08
C GLU A 391 17.48 -17.56 15.14
N LYS A 392 16.91 -18.16 16.19
CA LYS A 392 16.36 -17.44 17.35
C LYS A 392 17.44 -16.63 18.08
N GLN A 393 18.61 -17.20 18.36
CA GLN A 393 19.72 -16.46 18.99
C GLN A 393 20.20 -15.30 18.12
N VAL A 394 20.30 -15.48 16.79
CA VAL A 394 20.65 -14.40 15.85
C VAL A 394 19.61 -13.28 15.86
N LEU A 395 18.31 -13.62 15.90
CA LEU A 395 17.23 -12.63 15.98
C LEU A 395 17.21 -11.91 17.33
N GLU A 396 17.42 -12.61 18.45
CA GLU A 396 17.51 -12.01 19.79
C GLU A 396 18.72 -11.07 19.90
N ALA A 397 19.88 -11.45 19.35
CA ALA A 397 21.05 -10.60 19.25
C ALA A 397 20.78 -9.34 18.39
N LYS A 398 20.10 -9.49 17.25
CA LYS A 398 19.72 -8.35 16.39
C LYS A 398 18.71 -7.43 17.08
N VAL A 399 17.78 -7.97 17.87
CA VAL A 399 16.85 -7.19 18.70
C VAL A 399 17.60 -6.43 19.81
N ALA A 400 18.63 -7.02 20.42
CA ALA A 400 19.47 -6.34 21.40
C ALA A 400 20.28 -5.19 20.77
N GLU A 401 20.88 -5.40 19.60
CA GLU A 401 21.59 -4.38 18.82
C GLU A 401 20.65 -3.23 18.41
N LEU A 402 19.45 -3.55 17.92
CA LEU A 402 18.44 -2.55 17.54
C LEU A 402 17.93 -1.76 18.77
N LYS A 403 17.76 -2.40 19.93
CA LYS A 403 17.45 -1.71 21.19
C LYS A 403 18.58 -0.76 21.61
N LYS A 404 19.84 -1.17 21.50
CA LYS A 404 21.01 -0.32 21.80
C LYS A 404 21.08 0.89 20.89
N THR A 405 20.95 0.70 19.58
CA THR A 405 20.97 1.81 18.61
C THR A 405 19.76 2.74 18.77
N LEU A 406 18.57 2.23 19.13
CA LEU A 406 17.43 3.06 19.48
C LEU A 406 17.71 3.96 20.70
N GLU A 407 18.33 3.41 21.74
CA GLU A 407 18.67 4.18 22.95
C GLU A 407 19.77 5.22 22.68
N GLU A 408 20.79 4.87 21.88
CA GLU A 408 21.77 5.84 21.37
C GLU A 408 21.09 6.98 20.59
N LYS A 409 20.09 6.69 19.75
CA LYS A 409 19.35 7.71 19.01
C LYS A 409 18.47 8.58 19.92
N LYS A 410 17.81 8.03 20.94
CA LYS A 410 17.11 8.86 21.96
C LYS A 410 18.06 9.83 22.64
N ASN A 411 19.21 9.34 23.14
CA ASN A 411 20.22 10.19 23.77
C ASN A 411 20.69 11.33 22.83
N THR A 412 20.90 11.06 21.53
CA THR A 412 21.20 12.14 20.57
C THR A 412 20.04 13.10 20.34
N TYR A 413 18.79 12.62 20.34
CA TYR A 413 17.61 13.46 20.24
C TYR A 413 17.44 14.38 21.45
N ASP A 414 17.62 13.87 22.67
CA ASP A 414 17.46 14.67 23.90
C ASP A 414 18.52 15.77 24.01
N VAL A 415 19.77 15.49 23.59
CA VAL A 415 20.82 16.51 23.46
C VAL A 415 20.46 17.57 22.42
N LEU A 416 19.99 17.17 21.22
CA LEU A 416 19.56 18.11 20.18
C LEU A 416 18.33 18.93 20.61
N HIS A 417 17.41 18.33 21.36
CA HIS A 417 16.22 19.00 21.89
C HIS A 417 16.56 20.02 22.98
N ALA A 418 17.53 19.72 23.84
CA ALA A 418 18.09 20.68 24.81
C ALA A 418 18.80 21.85 24.10
N GLN A 419 19.61 21.57 23.07
CA GLN A 419 20.25 22.60 22.24
C GLN A 419 19.22 23.47 21.52
N HIS A 420 18.15 22.88 20.96
CA HIS A 420 17.07 23.62 20.31
C HIS A 420 16.34 24.56 21.28
N LYS A 421 16.00 24.09 22.50
CA LYS A 421 15.40 24.93 23.55
C LYS A 421 16.30 26.08 23.98
N LYS A 422 17.63 25.88 24.01
CA LYS A 422 18.58 26.96 24.26
C LYS A 422 18.54 27.99 23.13
N LEU A 423 18.71 27.55 21.87
CA LEU A 423 18.67 28.43 20.70
C LEU A 423 17.34 29.20 20.58
N GLN A 424 16.21 28.57 20.89
CA GLN A 424 14.90 29.23 20.95
C GLN A 424 14.86 30.36 21.99
N SER A 425 15.55 30.16 23.13
CA SER A 425 15.67 31.16 24.20
C SER A 425 16.59 32.31 23.77
N ASP A 426 17.76 31.98 23.21
CA ASP A 426 18.74 32.92 22.70
C ASP A 426 18.13 33.82 21.59
N VAL A 427 17.36 33.24 20.67
CA VAL A 427 16.59 33.98 19.64
C VAL A 427 15.56 34.92 20.26
N HIS A 428 14.89 34.55 21.36
CA HIS A 428 13.96 35.45 22.03
C HIS A 428 14.68 36.65 22.67
N PHE A 429 15.85 36.45 23.28
CA PHE A 429 16.66 37.53 23.83
C PHE A 429 17.18 38.47 22.73
N ILE A 430 17.72 37.92 21.63
CA ILE A 430 18.19 38.71 20.48
C ILE A 430 17.04 39.55 19.89
N LYS A 431 15.85 38.95 19.70
CA LYS A 431 14.68 39.69 19.20
C LYS A 431 14.29 40.86 20.12
N ARG A 432 14.27 40.63 21.45
CA ARG A 432 13.96 41.70 22.43
C ARG A 432 15.00 42.83 22.40
N ALA A 433 16.27 42.51 22.17
CA ALA A 433 17.32 43.52 21.99
C ALA A 433 17.13 44.32 20.68
N MET A 434 16.83 43.65 19.57
CA MET A 434 16.51 44.29 18.28
C MET A 434 15.30 45.24 18.39
N ASP A 435 14.23 44.79 19.04
CA ASP A 435 13.02 45.61 19.22
C ASP A 435 13.33 46.87 20.05
N LYS A 436 14.15 46.77 21.11
CA LYS A 436 14.61 47.94 21.90
C LYS A 436 15.49 48.90 21.09
N THR A 437 16.44 48.40 20.31
CA THR A 437 17.27 49.25 19.43
C THR A 437 16.45 49.88 18.30
N ARG A 438 15.35 49.26 17.87
CA ARG A 438 14.39 49.84 16.93
C ARG A 438 13.58 50.98 17.56
N GLU A 439 13.18 50.85 18.83
CA GLU A 439 12.57 51.96 19.58
C GLU A 439 13.55 53.13 19.72
N GLU A 440 14.78 52.86 20.16
CA GLU A 440 15.85 53.87 20.32
C GLU A 440 16.15 54.61 19.01
N THR A 441 16.32 53.90 17.90
CA THR A 441 16.55 54.52 16.57
C THR A 441 15.33 55.30 16.08
N SER A 442 14.11 54.87 16.38
CA SER A 442 12.90 55.66 16.06
C SER A 442 12.83 56.96 16.86
N GLY A 443 13.22 56.95 18.14
CA GLY A 443 13.32 58.14 18.98
C GLY A 443 14.38 59.12 18.49
N MET A 444 15.55 58.62 18.08
CA MET A 444 16.59 59.43 17.45
C MET A 444 16.12 60.06 16.13
N MET A 445 15.37 59.31 15.30
CA MET A 445 14.82 59.84 14.05
C MET A 445 13.79 60.95 14.29
N ILE A 446 12.91 60.80 15.30
CA ILE A 446 12.01 61.87 15.73
C ILE A 446 12.82 63.10 16.15
N LYS A 447 13.89 62.91 16.93
CA LYS A 447 14.71 64.04 17.41
C LYS A 447 15.48 64.75 16.29
N ILE A 448 15.95 64.02 15.27
CA ILE A 448 16.54 64.60 14.05
C ILE A 448 15.50 65.45 13.31
N ASN A 449 14.26 64.96 13.17
CA ASN A 449 13.19 65.72 12.51
C ASN A 449 12.81 67.00 13.28
N GLU A 450 12.75 66.95 14.62
CA GLU A 450 12.56 68.16 15.45
C GLU A 450 13.68 69.20 15.23
N LEU A 451 14.94 68.76 15.19
CA LEU A 451 16.09 69.64 14.98
C LEU A 451 16.13 70.22 13.56
N ASN A 452 15.73 69.45 12.55
CA ASN A 452 15.60 69.94 11.18
C ASN A 452 14.52 71.03 11.07
N LEU A 453 13.34 70.80 11.64
CA LEU A 453 12.26 71.81 11.69
C LEU A 453 12.67 73.08 12.45
N PHE A 454 13.45 72.93 13.54
CA PHE A 454 14.03 74.08 14.25
C PHE A 454 15.02 74.85 13.37
N ASN A 455 15.95 74.15 12.71
CA ASN A 455 16.94 74.75 11.82
C ASN A 455 16.29 75.48 10.64
N GLU A 456 15.32 74.85 9.96
CA GLU A 456 14.54 75.47 8.87
C GLU A 456 13.85 76.76 9.33
N ARG A 457 13.26 76.75 10.54
CA ARG A 457 12.63 77.93 11.13
C ARG A 457 13.65 79.03 11.42
N SER A 458 14.77 78.71 12.06
CA SER A 458 15.84 79.68 12.34
C SER A 458 16.43 80.27 11.05
N ASP A 459 16.53 79.47 9.98
CA ASP A 459 17.03 79.93 8.69
C ASP A 459 16.02 80.85 7.96
N GLN A 460 14.70 80.62 8.13
CA GLN A 460 13.66 81.56 7.72
C GLN A 460 13.67 82.86 8.52
N GLU A 461 13.86 82.79 9.84
CA GLU A 461 13.98 83.97 10.72
C GLU A 461 15.24 84.78 10.37
N LEU A 462 16.37 84.12 10.07
CA LEU A 462 17.60 84.74 9.57
C LEU A 462 17.42 85.40 8.19
N LYS A 463 16.67 84.78 7.27
CA LYS A 463 16.33 85.37 5.96
C LYS A 463 15.48 86.63 6.12
N LYS A 464 14.49 86.64 7.02
CA LYS A 464 13.69 87.83 7.37
C LYS A 464 14.56 88.94 7.96
N ALA A 465 15.44 88.62 8.92
CA ALA A 465 16.35 89.60 9.52
C ALA A 465 17.33 90.21 8.50
N LYS A 466 17.80 89.42 7.51
CA LYS A 466 18.63 89.92 6.40
C LYS A 466 17.86 90.87 5.49
N ALA A 467 16.59 90.59 5.16
CA ALA A 467 15.75 91.49 4.37
C ALA A 467 15.49 92.82 5.10
N ILE A 468 15.07 92.78 6.38
CA ILE A 468 14.85 93.99 7.20
C ILE A 468 16.13 94.83 7.32
N LYS A 469 17.30 94.19 7.43
CA LYS A 469 18.59 94.93 7.38
C LYS A 469 18.80 95.64 6.05
N GLN A 470 18.47 95.01 4.92
CA GLN A 470 18.59 95.62 3.59
C GLN A 470 17.61 96.79 3.42
N GLU A 471 16.39 96.66 3.91
CA GLU A 471 15.37 97.74 3.93
C GLU A 471 15.87 98.94 4.75
N MET A 472 16.30 98.75 6.01
CA MET A 472 16.86 99.82 6.84
C MET A 472 18.14 100.45 6.24
N MET A 473 18.94 99.68 5.48
CA MET A 473 20.09 100.24 4.75
C MET A 473 19.66 101.10 3.55
N VAL A 474 18.51 100.85 2.93
CA VAL A 474 17.95 101.74 1.90
C VAL A 474 17.40 103.01 2.55
N GLU A 475 16.72 102.90 3.70
CA GLU A 475 16.21 104.05 4.48
C GLU A 475 17.34 104.96 4.99
N ASP A 476 18.40 104.41 5.56
CA ASP A 476 19.60 105.17 5.99
C ASP A 476 20.24 105.94 4.82
N ASN A 477 20.34 105.33 3.63
CA ASN A 477 20.83 106.01 2.44
C ASN A 477 19.85 107.10 1.93
N LEU A 478 18.54 106.88 2.01
CA LEU A 478 17.53 107.88 1.69
C LEU A 478 17.65 109.10 2.63
N LEU A 479 17.71 108.85 3.94
CA LEU A 479 17.86 109.87 4.97
C LEU A 479 19.16 110.65 4.81
N LYS A 480 20.28 109.99 4.45
CA LYS A 480 21.55 110.66 4.10
C LYS A 480 21.42 111.57 2.88
N LEU A 481 20.68 111.16 1.85
CA LEU A 481 20.40 112.00 0.67
C LEU A 481 19.52 113.21 1.04
N GLU A 482 18.54 113.05 1.92
CA GLU A 482 17.72 114.16 2.43
C GLU A 482 18.51 115.12 3.33
N LEU A 483 19.34 114.59 4.24
CA LEU A 483 20.22 115.37 5.10
C LEU A 483 21.22 116.17 4.25
N ASN A 484 21.80 115.58 3.21
CA ASN A 484 22.66 116.30 2.25
C ASN A 484 21.90 117.38 1.46
N ARG A 485 20.65 117.12 1.03
CA ARG A 485 19.79 118.14 0.39
C ARG A 485 19.49 119.31 1.34
N LEU A 486 19.17 119.02 2.60
CA LEU A 486 18.91 120.01 3.64
C LEU A 486 20.18 120.79 4.00
N HIS A 487 21.34 120.13 4.08
CA HIS A 487 22.64 120.75 4.32
C HIS A 487 23.02 121.71 3.19
N ASN A 488 22.94 121.27 1.93
CA ASN A 488 23.19 122.13 0.77
C ASN A 488 22.20 123.32 0.72
N THR A 489 20.94 123.09 1.07
CA THR A 489 19.94 124.15 1.20
C THR A 489 20.34 125.15 2.28
N LEU A 490 20.76 124.68 3.46
CA LEU A 490 21.23 125.50 4.58
C LEU A 490 22.49 126.29 4.20
N CYS A 491 23.49 125.68 3.57
CA CYS A 491 24.68 126.38 3.06
C CYS A 491 24.28 127.52 2.11
N SER A 492 23.39 127.26 1.14
CA SER A 492 22.91 128.31 0.22
C SER A 492 22.13 129.44 0.93
N LYS A 493 21.52 129.16 2.09
CA LYS A 493 20.85 130.16 2.93
C LYS A 493 21.85 130.93 3.78
N THR A 494 22.86 130.27 4.34
CA THR A 494 23.98 130.89 5.07
C THR A 494 24.79 131.81 4.17
N GLU A 495 25.09 131.41 2.92
CA GLU A 495 25.72 132.26 1.91
C GLU A 495 24.87 133.50 1.57
N LYS A 496 23.54 133.33 1.46
CA LYS A 496 22.60 134.45 1.25
C LYS A 496 22.53 135.38 2.46
N VAL A 497 22.55 134.84 3.68
CA VAL A 497 22.64 135.65 4.91
C VAL A 497 23.99 136.37 5.00
N LEU A 498 25.10 135.71 4.70
CA LEU A 498 26.44 136.28 4.79
C LEU A 498 26.70 137.34 3.71
N THR A 499 26.14 137.17 2.50
CA THR A 499 26.14 138.21 1.46
C THR A 499 25.23 139.38 1.82
N LEU A 500 24.04 139.15 2.39
CA LEU A 500 23.19 140.22 2.93
C LEU A 500 23.83 140.93 4.14
N GLU A 501 24.56 140.23 5.01
CA GLU A 501 25.31 140.78 6.14
C GLU A 501 26.50 141.62 5.64
N LYS A 502 27.20 141.15 4.59
CA LYS A 502 28.25 141.91 3.91
C LYS A 502 27.68 143.16 3.24
N GLN A 503 26.57 143.06 2.52
CA GLN A 503 25.86 144.22 1.95
C GLN A 503 25.36 145.18 3.04
N LYS A 504 24.89 144.68 4.19
CA LYS A 504 24.50 145.46 5.38
C LYS A 504 25.70 146.15 6.03
N LEU A 505 26.88 145.54 6.03
CA LEU A 505 28.14 146.15 6.48
C LEU A 505 28.65 147.20 5.48
N GLU A 506 28.59 146.92 4.18
CA GLU A 506 28.91 147.86 3.11
C GLU A 506 27.95 149.06 3.11
N LEU A 507 26.65 148.83 3.30
CA LEU A 507 25.65 149.89 3.50
C LEU A 507 25.87 150.65 4.82
N LYS A 508 26.22 149.99 5.93
CA LYS A 508 26.59 150.70 7.17
C LYS A 508 27.84 151.56 7.00
N LYS A 509 28.84 151.06 6.27
CA LYS A 509 30.07 151.80 5.95
C LYS A 509 29.76 152.98 5.03
N ALA A 510 29.01 152.76 3.95
CA ALA A 510 28.54 153.81 3.05
C ALA A 510 27.60 154.81 3.74
N ILE A 511 26.81 154.40 4.73
CA ILE A 511 26.03 155.31 5.59
C ILE A 511 26.94 156.09 6.54
N ALA A 512 27.96 155.47 7.15
CA ALA A 512 28.91 156.18 8.00
C ALA A 512 29.72 157.22 7.20
N GLU A 513 30.23 156.81 6.03
CA GLU A 513 30.87 157.66 5.03
C GLU A 513 29.93 158.77 4.58
N ARG A 514 28.68 158.45 4.21
CA ARG A 514 27.66 159.46 3.88
C ARG A 514 27.26 160.35 5.05
N THR A 515 27.30 159.91 6.31
CA THR A 515 27.02 160.80 7.45
C THR A 515 28.19 161.72 7.73
N GLU A 516 29.44 161.28 7.54
CA GLU A 516 30.61 162.14 7.68
C GLU A 516 30.73 163.09 6.47
N GLU A 517 30.41 162.63 5.25
CA GLU A 517 30.18 163.51 4.10
C GLU A 517 29.03 164.48 4.35
N ILE A 518 27.90 164.08 4.94
CA ILE A 518 26.81 164.99 5.30
C ILE A 518 27.25 165.99 6.39
N LYS A 519 28.15 165.62 7.28
CA LYS A 519 28.75 166.49 8.31
C LYS A 519 29.69 167.52 7.67
N ILE A 520 30.54 167.07 6.74
CA ILE A 520 31.39 167.92 5.89
C ILE A 520 30.53 168.82 5.02
N HIS A 521 29.51 168.30 4.34
CA HIS A 521 28.56 169.05 3.53
C HIS A 521 27.68 169.98 4.35
N LYS A 522 27.41 169.70 5.64
CA LYS A 522 26.70 170.63 6.53
C LYS A 522 27.59 171.82 6.87
N ALA A 523 28.84 171.59 7.25
CA ALA A 523 29.85 172.65 7.39
C ALA A 523 30.12 173.37 6.06
N MET A 524 30.04 172.66 4.92
CA MET A 524 30.17 173.23 3.58
C MET A 524 28.93 174.03 3.19
N LEU A 525 27.73 173.68 3.65
CA LEU A 525 26.49 174.44 3.46
C LEU A 525 26.46 175.71 4.32
N ASP A 526 26.95 175.65 5.56
CA ASP A 526 27.19 176.84 6.41
C ASP A 526 28.24 177.82 5.79
N SER A 527 29.00 177.33 4.80
CA SER A 527 29.91 178.11 3.95
C SER A 527 29.29 178.50 2.59
N GLN A 528 28.55 177.60 1.93
CA GLN A 528 27.95 177.79 0.59
C GLN A 528 26.68 178.64 0.61
N ILE A 529 25.96 178.73 1.74
CA ILE A 529 24.90 179.74 1.95
C ILE A 529 25.49 181.16 1.84
N ARG A 530 26.80 181.33 2.06
CA ARG A 530 27.56 182.57 1.82
C ARG A 530 28.01 182.75 0.36
N LEU A 531 27.93 181.72 -0.47
CA LEU A 531 28.39 181.71 -1.87
C LEU A 531 27.34 181.11 -2.83
N LYS A 532 26.25 181.88 -2.98
CA LYS A 532 25.55 182.16 -4.25
C LYS A 532 25.20 181.00 -5.21
N LEU A 533 23.90 180.85 -5.44
CA LEU A 533 23.28 181.20 -6.75
C LEU A 533 24.03 180.68 -8.00
N ASN A 534 23.75 179.45 -8.46
CA ASN A 534 23.66 179.05 -9.90
C ASN A 534 23.35 177.53 -10.09
N LEU A 535 22.34 177.21 -10.94
CA LEU A 535 22.12 176.07 -11.88
C LEU A 535 22.59 174.60 -11.57
N TYR A 536 22.07 173.51 -12.17
CA TYR A 536 20.79 173.14 -12.85
C TYR A 536 20.82 171.64 -13.28
N ASN A 537 19.78 170.85 -12.96
CA ASN A 537 19.31 169.55 -13.54
C ASN A 537 20.28 168.39 -13.94
N HIS A 538 19.94 167.12 -13.64
CA HIS A 538 19.08 166.22 -14.46
C HIS A 538 19.16 164.71 -14.06
N LEU A 539 18.02 164.04 -14.22
CA LEU A 539 17.66 162.65 -13.88
C LEU A 539 17.93 161.67 -15.06
N LYS A 540 17.62 160.36 -14.88
CA LYS A 540 17.05 159.37 -15.86
C LYS A 540 17.93 158.09 -16.07
N TYR A 541 17.58 156.82 -15.82
CA TYR A 541 16.37 155.92 -15.78
C TYR A 541 16.04 155.14 -17.08
N GLN A 542 15.35 153.98 -16.91
CA GLN A 542 14.62 153.10 -17.89
C GLN A 542 15.15 151.63 -17.98
N LEU A 543 14.31 150.67 -18.44
CA LEU A 543 14.37 149.21 -18.16
C LEU A 543 13.58 148.34 -19.19
N TYR A 544 13.59 147.00 -19.00
CA TYR A 544 12.43 146.03 -19.08
C TYR A 544 12.38 144.91 -20.17
N PHE A 545 11.53 143.88 -19.90
CA PHE A 545 10.95 142.78 -20.73
C PHE A 545 11.79 141.52 -21.06
N GLN A 546 11.42 140.22 -20.88
CA GLN A 546 10.36 139.41 -20.18
C GLN A 546 9.42 138.51 -21.06
N ALA A 547 9.14 137.28 -20.56
CA ALA A 547 7.96 136.39 -20.74
C ALA A 547 7.80 135.39 -21.94
N ALA A 548 7.75 134.09 -21.58
CA ALA A 548 7.11 132.89 -22.20
C ALA A 548 7.25 131.70 -21.19
N GLN A 549 6.38 130.71 -20.90
CA GLN A 549 5.03 130.24 -21.33
C GLN A 549 4.93 129.45 -22.66
N GLU A 550 4.24 128.28 -22.78
CA GLU A 550 3.49 127.43 -21.80
C GLU A 550 3.14 126.01 -22.38
N LYS A 551 2.45 125.15 -21.59
CA LYS A 551 1.53 124.03 -22.00
C LYS A 551 2.16 122.70 -22.47
N GLU A 552 1.78 121.48 -22.06
CA GLU A 552 0.68 120.89 -21.26
C GLU A 552 -0.71 120.72 -21.92
N ALA A 553 -0.87 119.72 -22.80
CA ALA A 553 -2.15 119.03 -23.07
C ALA A 553 -1.99 117.79 -23.99
N LEU A 554 -2.37 116.58 -23.52
CA LEU A 554 -3.05 115.46 -24.26
C LEU A 554 -2.88 114.08 -23.58
N GLN A 555 -3.91 113.59 -22.85
CA GLN A 555 -3.88 112.25 -22.24
C GLN A 555 -5.29 111.63 -22.04
N ARG A 556 -6.10 111.43 -23.09
CA ARG A 556 -7.42 110.74 -23.03
C ARG A 556 -7.85 110.02 -24.33
N LYS A 557 -7.01 109.15 -24.91
CA LYS A 557 -7.37 108.36 -26.12
C LYS A 557 -6.84 106.92 -26.22
N GLY A 558 -6.14 106.39 -25.20
CA GLY A 558 -5.59 105.02 -25.25
C GLY A 558 -6.62 103.92 -24.92
N ASP A 559 -7.22 104.04 -23.74
CA ASP A 559 -7.71 102.94 -22.90
C ASP A 559 -8.97 102.18 -23.40
N ALA A 560 -9.37 102.39 -24.66
CA ALA A 560 -10.59 101.85 -25.27
C ALA A 560 -10.36 100.78 -26.35
N LEU A 561 -9.10 100.46 -26.68
CA LEU A 561 -8.76 99.45 -27.71
C LEU A 561 -8.37 98.08 -27.15
N ASP A 562 -7.68 98.04 -26.01
CA ASP A 562 -7.04 96.81 -25.49
C ASP A 562 -8.04 95.70 -25.13
N THR A 563 -9.26 96.06 -24.72
CA THR A 563 -10.31 95.09 -24.33
C THR A 563 -10.86 94.25 -25.48
N LYS A 564 -10.50 94.54 -26.74
CA LYS A 564 -10.85 93.71 -27.90
C LYS A 564 -9.80 92.66 -28.26
N ILE A 565 -8.55 92.81 -27.81
CA ILE A 565 -7.45 91.89 -28.17
C ILE A 565 -7.58 90.56 -27.40
N CYS A 566 -7.81 90.63 -26.08
CA CYS A 566 -7.85 89.49 -25.16
C CYS A 566 -8.98 88.45 -25.39
N LYS A 567 -9.78 88.58 -26.46
CA LYS A 567 -10.76 87.56 -26.90
C LYS A 567 -10.29 86.74 -28.11
N ALA A 568 -9.49 87.30 -29.02
CA ALA A 568 -9.00 86.56 -30.19
C ALA A 568 -7.91 85.54 -29.82
N GLU A 569 -7.06 85.86 -28.84
CA GLU A 569 -5.92 85.06 -28.43
C GLU A 569 -6.30 83.70 -27.80
N LYS A 570 -7.53 83.58 -27.27
CA LYS A 570 -7.99 82.37 -26.58
C LYS A 570 -8.52 81.28 -27.51
N GLU A 571 -8.84 81.60 -28.76
CA GLU A 571 -9.34 80.63 -29.74
C GLU A 571 -8.19 79.95 -30.52
N ILE A 572 -7.01 80.58 -30.60
CA ILE A 572 -5.82 80.03 -31.27
C ILE A 572 -5.24 78.84 -30.49
N VAL A 573 -5.07 78.98 -29.17
CA VAL A 573 -4.45 77.96 -28.28
C VAL A 573 -5.25 76.64 -28.25
N ALA A 574 -6.55 76.67 -28.58
CA ALA A 574 -7.39 75.47 -28.67
C ALA A 574 -7.10 74.63 -29.92
N LEU A 575 -6.66 75.25 -31.02
CA LEU A 575 -6.43 74.56 -32.30
C LEU A 575 -5.05 73.90 -32.36
N GLU A 576 -4.01 74.54 -31.80
CA GLU A 576 -2.64 74.00 -31.78
C GLU A 576 -2.54 72.64 -31.07
N ASN A 577 -3.23 72.49 -29.93
CA ASN A 577 -3.27 71.25 -29.16
C ASN A 577 -3.88 70.07 -29.94
N THR A 578 -4.77 70.33 -30.90
CA THR A 578 -5.39 69.29 -31.73
C THR A 578 -4.43 68.78 -32.81
N LEU A 579 -3.59 69.66 -33.35
CA LEU A 579 -2.64 69.34 -34.43
C LEU A 579 -1.41 68.57 -33.91
N CYS A 580 -1.00 68.81 -32.66
CA CYS A 580 0.07 68.08 -31.99
C CYS A 580 -0.21 66.57 -31.86
N VAL A 581 -1.42 66.19 -31.42
CA VAL A 581 -1.83 64.78 -31.26
C VAL A 581 -1.81 64.03 -32.60
N LEU A 582 -2.28 64.66 -33.67
CA LEU A 582 -2.34 64.05 -35.01
C LEU A 582 -0.94 63.72 -35.58
N ASN A 583 0.03 64.64 -35.40
CA ASN A 583 1.41 64.41 -35.82
C ASN A 583 2.09 63.29 -35.02
N ASN A 584 1.80 63.17 -33.73
CA ASN A 584 2.41 62.14 -32.89
C ASN A 584 1.91 60.73 -33.26
N CYS A 585 0.64 60.58 -33.67
CA CYS A 585 0.13 59.32 -34.22
C CYS A 585 0.78 58.95 -35.56
N ASN A 586 0.99 59.92 -36.46
CA ASN A 586 1.64 59.68 -37.76
C ASN A 586 3.14 59.33 -37.66
N SER A 587 3.81 59.72 -36.56
CA SER A 587 5.17 59.26 -36.24
C SER A 587 5.20 57.73 -36.05
N ASN A 588 4.31 57.19 -35.22
CA ASN A 588 4.31 55.77 -34.85
C ASN A 588 3.98 54.84 -36.04
N TYR A 589 3.05 55.23 -36.92
CA TYR A 589 2.76 54.47 -38.14
C TYR A 589 3.90 54.47 -39.17
N ARG A 590 4.91 55.35 -39.04
CA ARG A 590 6.10 55.36 -39.90
C ARG A 590 7.25 54.50 -39.38
N ASN A 591 7.24 54.15 -38.09
CA ASN A 591 8.27 53.28 -37.50
C ASN A 591 7.90 51.79 -37.54
N SER A 592 6.62 51.43 -37.74
CA SER A 592 6.14 50.05 -37.84
C SER A 592 6.38 49.35 -39.19
N PHE A 593 7.08 50.01 -40.13
CA PHE A 593 7.41 49.48 -41.46
C PHE A 593 8.88 49.70 -41.82
N LYS A 594 9.80 49.28 -40.94
CA LYS A 594 11.21 49.05 -41.29
C LYS A 594 11.49 47.56 -41.43
N GLU A 595 12.36 47.23 -42.37
CA GLU A 595 12.75 45.85 -42.67
C GLU A 595 13.72 45.32 -41.59
N VAL A 596 13.47 44.10 -41.10
CA VAL A 596 14.13 43.55 -39.91
C VAL A 596 15.51 42.99 -40.26
N THR A 597 16.56 43.70 -39.84
CA THR A 597 17.96 43.21 -39.90
C THR A 597 18.27 42.22 -38.77
N GLU A 598 19.26 41.36 -38.98
CA GLU A 598 19.60 40.17 -38.16
C GLU A 598 20.02 40.43 -36.69
N THR A 599 19.94 41.68 -36.21
CA THR A 599 20.27 42.11 -34.85
C THR A 599 19.10 42.82 -34.12
N SER A 600 17.85 42.58 -34.53
CA SER A 600 16.65 43.04 -33.79
C SER A 600 16.43 42.20 -32.52
N GLU A 601 15.91 42.82 -31.46
CA GLU A 601 15.46 42.14 -30.24
C GLU A 601 14.39 41.06 -30.56
N GLU A 602 13.56 41.30 -31.58
CA GLU A 602 12.55 40.36 -32.09
C GLU A 602 13.19 39.09 -32.69
N TYR A 603 14.41 39.21 -33.24
CA TYR A 603 15.16 38.06 -33.75
C TYR A 603 15.77 37.24 -32.61
N GLU A 604 16.25 37.88 -31.54
CA GLU A 604 16.62 37.16 -30.32
C GLU A 604 15.43 36.46 -29.65
N GLU A 605 14.26 37.12 -29.59
CA GLU A 605 13.04 36.52 -29.03
C GLU A 605 12.58 35.31 -29.86
N LYS A 606 12.59 35.42 -31.19
CA LYS A 606 12.40 34.28 -32.09
C LYS A 606 13.39 33.15 -31.80
N LEU A 607 14.67 33.46 -31.56
CA LEU A 607 15.72 32.46 -31.29
C LEU A 607 15.47 31.74 -29.95
N LYS A 608 15.11 32.50 -28.89
CA LYS A 608 14.71 31.96 -27.58
C LYS A 608 13.48 31.06 -27.70
N LEU A 609 12.43 31.50 -28.43
CA LEU A 609 11.24 30.71 -28.71
C LEU A 609 11.53 29.44 -29.54
N GLU A 610 12.50 29.48 -30.48
CA GLU A 610 12.96 28.29 -31.18
C GLU A 610 13.70 27.32 -30.25
N GLU A 611 14.51 27.80 -29.30
CA GLU A 611 15.17 26.94 -28.32
C GLU A 611 14.19 26.32 -27.32
N GLU A 612 13.22 27.08 -26.82
CA GLU A 612 12.13 26.58 -25.99
C GLU A 612 11.30 25.53 -26.73
N LYS A 613 10.96 25.79 -28.00
CA LYS A 613 10.31 24.81 -28.89
C LYS A 613 11.15 23.54 -29.01
N ARG A 614 12.46 23.63 -29.29
CA ARG A 614 13.38 22.48 -29.37
C ARG A 614 13.46 21.73 -28.03
N ALA A 615 13.40 22.42 -26.90
CA ALA A 615 13.39 21.83 -25.56
C ALA A 615 12.06 21.11 -25.25
N ALA A 616 10.93 21.70 -25.60
CA ALA A 616 9.61 21.08 -25.53
C ALA A 616 9.54 19.83 -26.42
N ASP A 617 10.10 19.90 -27.63
CA ASP A 617 10.13 18.78 -28.59
C ASP A 617 10.99 17.61 -28.07
N LYS A 618 12.14 17.90 -27.44
CA LYS A 618 12.96 16.89 -26.73
C LYS A 618 12.19 16.25 -25.57
N LYS A 619 11.51 17.04 -24.73
CA LYS A 619 10.64 16.55 -23.63
C LYS A 619 9.49 15.68 -24.16
N TYR A 620 8.87 16.08 -25.27
CA TYR A 620 7.80 15.33 -25.94
C TYR A 620 8.30 13.98 -26.49
N ARG A 621 9.42 13.96 -27.21
CA ARG A 621 10.03 12.72 -27.74
C ARG A 621 10.41 11.75 -26.60
N TYR A 622 10.92 12.26 -25.48
CA TYR A 622 11.20 11.46 -24.29
C TYR A 622 9.93 10.84 -23.70
N LYS A 623 8.85 11.63 -23.53
CA LYS A 623 7.55 11.11 -23.07
C LYS A 623 6.93 10.11 -24.04
N ARG A 624 7.05 10.33 -25.36
CA ARG A 624 6.62 9.40 -26.41
C ARG A 624 7.42 8.08 -26.39
N ARG A 625 8.67 8.09 -25.90
CA ARG A 625 9.44 6.86 -25.64
C ARG A 625 8.95 6.15 -24.38
N GLN A 626 8.84 6.85 -23.24
CA GLN A 626 8.32 6.28 -21.99
C GLN A 626 6.93 5.62 -22.16
N ILE A 627 6.06 6.22 -22.99
CA ILE A 627 4.74 5.64 -23.29
C ILE A 627 4.85 4.30 -24.04
N ARG A 628 5.77 4.15 -25.00
CA ARG A 628 5.98 2.88 -25.71
C ARG A 628 6.59 1.81 -24.81
N GLU A 629 7.60 2.17 -24.02
CA GLU A 629 8.20 1.28 -23.01
C GLU A 629 7.12 0.76 -22.04
N LEU A 630 6.19 1.61 -21.61
CA LEU A 630 5.05 1.20 -20.78
C LEU A 630 4.04 0.32 -21.53
N GLN A 631 3.75 0.60 -22.81
CA GLN A 631 2.86 -0.22 -23.64
C GLN A 631 3.41 -1.62 -23.92
N GLU A 632 4.71 -1.73 -24.22
CA GLU A 632 5.42 -3.01 -24.42
C GLU A 632 5.45 -3.83 -23.14
N ASN A 633 5.68 -3.19 -21.99
CA ASN A 633 5.56 -3.84 -20.68
C ASN A 633 4.12 -4.29 -20.38
N LEU A 634 3.10 -3.51 -20.74
CA LEU A 634 1.69 -3.90 -20.57
C LEU A 634 1.38 -5.16 -21.38
N GLN A 635 1.72 -5.19 -22.67
CA GLN A 635 1.53 -6.37 -23.52
C GLN A 635 2.32 -7.61 -23.05
N SER A 636 3.49 -7.40 -22.44
CA SER A 636 4.27 -8.48 -21.80
C SER A 636 3.57 -9.05 -20.57
N MET A 637 2.89 -8.21 -19.78
CA MET A 637 2.13 -8.63 -18.60
C MET A 637 0.78 -9.27 -18.98
N GLU A 638 0.08 -8.75 -19.99
CA GLU A 638 -1.14 -9.34 -20.56
C GLU A 638 -0.87 -10.78 -21.04
N LYS A 639 0.18 -10.99 -21.84
CA LYS A 639 0.59 -12.33 -22.31
C LYS A 639 0.95 -13.30 -21.17
N LYS A 640 1.51 -12.81 -20.06
CA LYS A 640 1.77 -13.63 -18.87
C LYS A 640 0.49 -13.99 -18.14
N PHE A 641 -0.45 -13.05 -18.04
CA PHE A 641 -1.77 -13.28 -17.44
C PHE A 641 -2.57 -14.34 -18.21
N ASP A 642 -2.58 -14.27 -19.54
CA ASP A 642 -3.20 -15.28 -20.41
C ASP A 642 -2.63 -16.71 -20.21
N ILE A 643 -1.34 -16.83 -19.90
CA ILE A 643 -0.69 -18.11 -19.60
C ILE A 643 -1.15 -18.64 -18.24
N VAL A 644 -1.21 -17.77 -17.22
CA VAL A 644 -1.68 -18.14 -15.87
C VAL A 644 -3.14 -18.56 -15.88
N LEU A 645 -4.02 -17.86 -16.61
CA LEU A 645 -5.43 -18.25 -16.76
C LEU A 645 -5.60 -19.64 -17.40
N LYS A 646 -4.76 -20.00 -18.38
CA LYS A 646 -4.76 -21.33 -18.99
C LYS A 646 -4.26 -22.43 -18.05
N GLN A 647 -3.30 -22.11 -17.18
CA GLN A 647 -2.84 -23.02 -16.13
C GLN A 647 -3.92 -23.22 -15.05
N GLU A 648 -4.60 -22.16 -14.63
CA GLU A 648 -5.73 -22.26 -13.69
C GLU A 648 -6.85 -23.15 -14.24
N ALA A 649 -7.24 -22.97 -15.51
CA ALA A 649 -8.25 -23.80 -16.15
C ALA A 649 -7.91 -25.31 -16.11
N LEU A 650 -6.65 -25.67 -16.43
CA LEU A 650 -6.15 -27.05 -16.35
C LEU A 650 -6.20 -27.61 -14.93
N PHE A 651 -5.79 -26.83 -13.92
CA PHE A 651 -5.85 -27.28 -12.51
C PHE A 651 -7.29 -27.43 -12.01
N GLN A 652 -8.23 -26.60 -12.45
CA GLN A 652 -9.65 -26.74 -12.11
C GLN A 652 -10.29 -27.97 -12.79
N GLU A 653 -9.80 -28.38 -13.96
CA GLU A 653 -10.24 -29.60 -14.64
C GLU A 653 -9.71 -30.86 -13.93
N GLN A 654 -8.41 -30.93 -13.66
CA GLN A 654 -7.80 -32.00 -12.85
C GLN A 654 -8.46 -32.13 -11.46
N LYS A 655 -8.82 -31.00 -10.83
CA LYS A 655 -9.53 -31.00 -9.54
C LYS A 655 -10.90 -31.69 -9.64
N LYS A 656 -11.66 -31.47 -10.72
CA LYS A 656 -12.96 -32.14 -10.94
C LYS A 656 -12.79 -33.65 -11.11
N GLU A 657 -11.77 -34.09 -11.86
CA GLU A 657 -11.46 -35.51 -12.02
C GLU A 657 -11.14 -36.19 -10.68
N LYS A 658 -10.29 -35.56 -9.86
CA LYS A 658 -9.96 -36.09 -8.52
C LYS A 658 -11.17 -36.09 -7.58
N GLN A 659 -12.03 -35.08 -7.65
CA GLN A 659 -13.29 -35.05 -6.88
C GLN A 659 -14.25 -36.17 -7.31
N ALA A 660 -14.37 -36.47 -8.62
CA ALA A 660 -15.17 -37.58 -9.11
C ALA A 660 -14.63 -38.95 -8.62
N LEU A 661 -13.30 -39.13 -8.63
CA LEU A 661 -12.67 -40.34 -8.11
C LEU A 661 -12.89 -40.53 -6.59
N ILE A 662 -12.80 -39.45 -5.81
CA ILE A 662 -13.07 -39.49 -4.36
C ILE A 662 -14.54 -39.86 -4.09
N LEU A 663 -15.49 -39.32 -4.86
CA LEU A 663 -16.91 -39.69 -4.74
C LEU A 663 -17.16 -41.17 -5.04
N GLN A 664 -16.48 -41.73 -6.05
CA GLN A 664 -16.57 -43.15 -6.37
C GLN A 664 -15.96 -44.02 -5.26
N LEU A 665 -14.76 -43.71 -4.78
CA LEU A 665 -14.11 -44.46 -3.69
C LEU A 665 -14.93 -44.42 -2.39
N ASN A 666 -15.51 -43.26 -2.04
CA ASN A 666 -16.39 -43.14 -0.89
C ASN A 666 -17.63 -44.03 -1.04
N LYS A 667 -18.25 -44.06 -2.22
CA LYS A 667 -19.37 -44.97 -2.50
C LYS A 667 -18.95 -46.43 -2.36
N ASP A 668 -17.81 -46.81 -2.93
CA ASP A 668 -17.30 -48.19 -2.83
C ASP A 668 -17.04 -48.58 -1.38
N ILE A 669 -16.57 -47.67 -0.53
CA ILE A 669 -16.41 -47.87 0.93
C ILE A 669 -17.78 -48.09 1.62
N GLU A 670 -18.79 -47.25 1.35
CA GLU A 670 -20.14 -47.45 1.89
C GLU A 670 -20.74 -48.79 1.43
N ASP A 671 -20.51 -49.21 0.18
CA ASP A 671 -20.96 -50.51 -0.35
C ASP A 671 -20.23 -51.70 0.31
N GLN A 672 -19.07 -51.52 0.95
CA GLN A 672 -18.35 -52.57 1.70
C GLN A 672 -18.73 -52.65 3.19
N LYS A 673 -19.04 -51.52 3.86
CA LYS A 673 -19.45 -51.51 5.29
C LYS A 673 -20.51 -52.56 5.66
N PRO A 674 -21.65 -52.72 4.95
CA PRO A 674 -22.66 -53.71 5.31
C PRO A 674 -22.24 -55.16 5.01
N LYS A 675 -21.15 -55.38 4.27
CA LYS A 675 -20.54 -56.72 4.12
C LYS A 675 -19.67 -57.05 5.33
N LEU A 676 -18.81 -56.12 5.74
CA LEU A 676 -17.99 -56.24 6.95
C LEU A 676 -18.87 -56.43 8.20
N GLU A 677 -19.94 -55.64 8.34
CA GLU A 677 -20.87 -55.72 9.47
C GLU A 677 -21.58 -57.09 9.55
N ARG A 678 -21.94 -57.70 8.40
CA ARG A 678 -22.48 -59.07 8.36
C ARG A 678 -21.47 -60.10 8.84
N VAL A 679 -20.21 -59.98 8.42
CA VAL A 679 -19.12 -60.87 8.86
C VAL A 679 -18.89 -60.73 10.36
N ILE A 680 -18.79 -59.51 10.88
CA ILE A 680 -18.65 -59.24 12.33
C ILE A 680 -19.84 -59.84 13.11
N LYS A 681 -21.07 -59.64 12.64
CA LYS A 681 -22.27 -60.22 13.25
C LYS A 681 -22.23 -61.75 13.22
N GLN A 682 -21.76 -62.37 12.13
CA GLN A 682 -21.59 -63.83 12.01
C GLN A 682 -20.50 -64.37 12.96
N CYS A 683 -19.31 -63.75 13.01
CA CYS A 683 -18.25 -64.12 13.95
C CYS A 683 -18.74 -64.01 15.40
N SER A 684 -19.39 -62.90 15.78
CA SER A 684 -19.94 -62.72 17.13
C SER A 684 -20.97 -63.80 17.51
N ARG A 685 -21.66 -64.40 16.53
CA ARG A 685 -22.62 -65.48 16.75
C ARG A 685 -21.89 -66.81 17.00
N LEU A 686 -20.88 -67.10 16.18
CA LEU A 686 -20.03 -68.30 16.31
C LEU A 686 -19.26 -68.31 17.64
N SER A 687 -18.69 -67.18 18.09
CA SER A 687 -18.06 -67.05 19.41
C SER A 687 -19.05 -67.37 20.54
N ARG A 688 -20.28 -66.81 20.49
CA ARG A 688 -21.34 -67.11 21.47
C ARG A 688 -21.79 -68.57 21.44
N GLU A 689 -21.86 -69.19 20.26
CA GLU A 689 -22.14 -70.62 20.10
C GLU A 689 -21.02 -71.46 20.76
N ILE A 690 -19.74 -71.16 20.52
CA ILE A 690 -18.56 -71.82 21.12
C ILE A 690 -18.55 -71.69 22.64
N GLN A 691 -18.73 -70.47 23.19
CA GLN A 691 -18.79 -70.22 24.63
C GLN A 691 -19.95 -71.00 25.30
N SER A 692 -21.11 -71.07 24.64
CA SER A 692 -22.28 -71.79 25.16
C SER A 692 -22.02 -73.31 25.25
N LEU A 693 -21.37 -73.89 24.24
CA LEU A 693 -20.99 -75.32 24.21
C LEU A 693 -19.95 -75.65 25.30
N LYS A 694 -19.07 -74.71 25.63
CA LYS A 694 -18.01 -74.87 26.64
C LYS A 694 -18.39 -74.41 28.05
N LYS A 695 -19.66 -74.04 28.29
CA LYS A 695 -20.21 -73.65 29.62
C LYS A 695 -19.35 -72.64 30.40
N THR A 696 -18.65 -71.75 29.70
CA THR A 696 -17.71 -70.78 30.26
C THR A 696 -18.21 -69.35 30.02
N LYS A 697 -17.94 -68.45 30.97
CA LYS A 697 -18.39 -67.04 30.96
C LYS A 697 -17.29 -66.04 30.57
N THR A 698 -16.13 -66.57 30.19
CA THR A 698 -14.91 -65.87 29.82
C THR A 698 -14.37 -66.52 28.55
N GLU A 699 -13.60 -65.77 27.76
CA GLU A 699 -13.01 -66.22 26.49
C GLU A 699 -12.42 -67.62 26.62
N THR A 700 -12.86 -68.52 25.76
CA THR A 700 -12.33 -69.89 25.69
C THR A 700 -10.87 -69.86 25.27
N GLN A 701 -10.13 -70.93 25.55
CA GLN A 701 -8.71 -70.99 25.23
C GLN A 701 -8.47 -70.97 23.71
N GLU A 702 -9.44 -71.46 22.93
CA GLU A 702 -9.44 -71.40 21.47
C GLU A 702 -9.83 -70.04 20.92
N GLU A 703 -10.72 -69.28 21.58
CA GLU A 703 -10.94 -67.87 21.20
C GLU A 703 -9.67 -67.06 21.41
N ARG A 704 -9.03 -67.16 22.58
CA ARG A 704 -7.74 -66.49 22.83
C ARG A 704 -6.61 -66.97 21.93
N ASP A 705 -6.62 -68.22 21.45
CA ASP A 705 -5.64 -68.70 20.46
C ASP A 705 -6.02 -68.34 19.00
N ILE A 706 -7.29 -68.07 18.71
CA ILE A 706 -7.73 -67.42 17.46
C ILE A 706 -7.31 -65.95 17.48
N ASP A 707 -7.66 -65.19 18.52
CA ASP A 707 -7.26 -63.78 18.66
C ASP A 707 -5.75 -63.60 18.68
N LEU A 708 -5.00 -64.52 19.30
CA LEU A 708 -3.54 -64.51 19.30
C LEU A 708 -2.96 -64.99 17.96
N ARG A 709 -3.65 -65.85 17.20
CA ARG A 709 -3.31 -66.14 15.81
C ARG A 709 -3.63 -64.97 14.89
N ASP A 710 -4.72 -64.24 15.11
CA ASP A 710 -5.12 -63.11 14.30
C ASP A 710 -4.31 -61.85 14.62
N LEU A 711 -3.86 -61.64 15.86
CA LEU A 711 -2.79 -60.69 16.17
C LEU A 711 -1.46 -61.12 15.53
N LYS A 712 -1.10 -62.41 15.53
CA LYS A 712 0.11 -62.89 14.84
C LYS A 712 0.00 -62.77 13.32
N ASN A 713 -1.18 -62.95 12.73
CA ASN A 713 -1.42 -62.80 11.30
C ASN A 713 -1.49 -61.33 10.90
N PHE A 714 -2.11 -60.47 11.72
CA PHE A 714 -2.09 -59.02 11.58
C PHE A 714 -0.66 -58.50 11.68
N ASN A 715 0.09 -58.83 12.74
CA ASN A 715 1.49 -58.48 12.88
C ASN A 715 2.30 -59.02 11.69
N ARG A 716 2.20 -60.30 11.32
CA ARG A 716 2.86 -60.82 10.11
C ARG A 716 2.48 -60.09 8.82
N THR A 717 1.25 -59.58 8.72
CA THR A 717 0.79 -58.80 7.55
C THR A 717 1.33 -57.38 7.59
N ILE A 718 1.47 -56.77 8.78
CA ILE A 718 2.11 -55.47 8.99
C ILE A 718 3.63 -55.57 8.82
N ASP A 719 4.29 -56.54 9.45
CA ASP A 719 5.70 -56.89 9.29
C ASP A 719 6.02 -57.17 7.81
N LYS A 720 5.13 -57.89 7.09
CA LYS A 720 5.28 -58.10 5.66
C LYS A 720 5.01 -56.83 4.85
N LEU A 721 3.98 -56.04 5.15
CA LEU A 721 3.74 -54.76 4.47
C LEU A 721 4.91 -53.79 4.70
N LEU A 722 5.53 -53.80 5.88
CA LEU A 722 6.73 -53.03 6.19
C LEU A 722 7.96 -53.58 5.45
N ALA A 723 8.14 -54.90 5.37
CA ALA A 723 9.20 -55.51 4.56
C ALA A 723 9.02 -55.18 3.08
N ASP A 724 7.84 -55.43 2.51
CA ASP A 724 7.48 -55.12 1.13
C ASP A 724 7.66 -53.61 0.82
N VAL A 725 7.34 -52.71 1.76
CA VAL A 725 7.55 -51.25 1.62
C VAL A 725 9.02 -50.85 1.75
N LEU A 726 9.80 -51.46 2.65
CA LEU A 726 11.23 -51.19 2.81
C LEU A 726 12.07 -51.76 1.66
N GLU A 727 11.69 -52.91 1.12
CA GLU A 727 12.27 -53.51 -0.09
C GLU A 727 11.95 -52.64 -1.32
N ALA A 728 10.74 -52.08 -1.41
CA ALA A 728 10.36 -51.13 -2.45
C ALA A 728 11.03 -49.73 -2.30
N ASN A 729 11.47 -49.35 -1.10
CA ASN A 729 12.03 -48.02 -0.81
C ASN A 729 13.33 -48.09 0.03
N PRO A 730 14.47 -48.50 -0.57
CA PRO A 730 15.73 -48.74 0.16
C PRO A 730 16.22 -47.54 0.98
N ASP A 731 16.03 -46.31 0.48
CA ASP A 731 16.42 -45.05 1.14
C ASP A 731 15.74 -44.84 2.50
N LEU A 732 14.59 -45.48 2.75
CA LEU A 732 13.89 -45.44 4.02
C LEU A 732 14.45 -46.43 5.06
N THR A 733 15.24 -47.43 4.65
CA THR A 733 15.75 -48.48 5.54
C THR A 733 16.60 -47.90 6.68
N THR A 734 17.54 -46.99 6.40
CA THR A 734 18.42 -46.40 7.42
C THR A 734 17.65 -45.53 8.42
N PRO A 735 16.76 -44.60 7.99
CA PRO A 735 15.85 -43.89 8.90
C PRO A 735 14.97 -44.83 9.74
N PHE A 736 14.37 -45.87 9.16
CA PHE A 736 13.48 -46.79 9.88
C PHE A 736 14.24 -47.56 10.96
N GLN A 737 15.44 -48.05 10.65
CA GLN A 737 16.32 -48.72 11.62
C GLN A 737 16.75 -47.78 12.76
N MET A 738 17.08 -46.51 12.46
CA MET A 738 17.40 -45.51 13.48
C MET A 738 16.22 -45.27 14.44
N TYR A 739 15.00 -45.10 13.92
CA TYR A 739 13.83 -44.90 14.77
C TYR A 739 13.45 -46.16 15.57
N PHE A 740 13.56 -47.36 15.02
CA PHE A 740 13.34 -48.60 15.78
C PHE A 740 14.38 -48.81 16.90
N HIS A 741 15.65 -48.44 16.67
CA HIS A 741 16.67 -48.46 17.73
C HIS A 741 16.38 -47.45 18.86
N GLN A 742 15.73 -46.30 18.59
CA GLN A 742 15.30 -45.38 19.65
C GLN A 742 14.17 -45.95 20.54
N VAL A 743 13.37 -46.90 20.04
CA VAL A 743 12.18 -47.43 20.73
C VAL A 743 12.46 -48.76 21.48
N SER A 744 13.69 -49.29 21.42
CA SER A 744 14.16 -50.44 22.21
C SER A 744 13.38 -51.77 22.04
N PHE A 745 12.82 -52.02 20.84
CA PHE A 745 12.30 -53.35 20.48
C PHE A 745 13.34 -54.14 19.66
N PRO A 746 13.77 -55.34 20.10
CA PRO A 746 14.76 -56.14 19.39
C PRO A 746 14.14 -56.90 18.21
N VAL A 747 14.42 -56.45 16.98
CA VAL A 747 13.95 -57.11 15.75
C VAL A 747 15.04 -58.04 15.21
N ASN A 748 14.78 -59.35 15.26
CA ASN A 748 15.69 -60.39 14.82
C ASN A 748 15.54 -60.66 13.31
N CYS A 749 15.95 -59.72 12.46
CA CYS A 749 15.76 -59.78 10.99
C CYS A 749 16.89 -60.48 10.20
N HIS A 750 17.79 -61.21 10.86
CA HIS A 750 18.91 -61.92 10.23
C HIS A 750 18.98 -63.42 10.58
N GLN A 751 17.83 -64.09 10.58
CA GLN A 751 17.73 -65.56 10.53
C GLN A 751 16.53 -65.99 9.66
N ASN A 752 16.79 -66.23 8.36
CA ASN A 752 16.06 -67.08 7.40
C ASN A 752 16.43 -66.67 5.96
N LEU A 753 17.70 -66.83 5.58
CA LEU A 753 18.18 -66.71 4.20
C LEU A 753 19.38 -67.67 3.96
N ASP A 754 19.14 -68.94 4.34
CA ASP A 754 19.84 -70.18 3.97
C ASP A 754 18.77 -71.31 4.00
#